data_AF-A0A3P9J000-F1
#
_entry.id   AF-A0A3P9J000-F1
#
_cell.length_a   1.000
_cell.length_b   1.000
_cell.length_c   1.000
_cell.angle_alpha   90.00
_cell.angle_beta   90.00
_cell.angle_gamma   90.00
#
_symmetry.space_group_name_H-M   'P 1'
#
loop_
_entity.id
_entity.type
_entity.pdbx_description
1 polymer ?
#
loop_
_entity_poly.entity_id
_entity_poly.type
_entity_poly.pdbx_seq_one_letter_code
_entity_poly.pdbx_strand_id
1 'polypeptide(L)'
;MSPLSLIWTPRKSASIKNLGSAPRKMLPLLVMLLPLSLSALGRPDELQSEPDSESLEDLDLDLDLALRRVPRQVKTILAKETKPHIQELSIKTTIISRYAFTAVNCAMVNRHISAAEGVFQFQIPADAYISNFTMIVGGRVYQGEVTAKERRVKQGNSKAQSQDSSENSPEPEVEVFRTAVNIPGRNRAVFLLTYEQLLQRRLGRYRHVTSLRPLQLVSRLSLDVTIADHAPITDLEVLPLQSSRTSSSSANSPSGSKTAVKPVLPITTEIKQQDNVWRITFSPNIVQQARISTSGILGDFVVRYDVQRELGIGDIQVLNGHFVHYFAPKDLPAVPKNVVFVIDTSASMLGAKMRQTKDALFTILKDLRPGDHFNFISFSNKIKVWQPNRLVPVTPLNIRDAKKFIYLLMPTGGTNIDGAIQMGSSVLREYLSGSDSGQNSVSLIIFLTDGRPTIGEVQSTTILGNTRSAVQEKFCVFTIGIGNDVDYRLLERMALDNCGMMRRIPEEADASAMLKGFYDEIGTPLLSDIRINYTESTVGYVTQNLFTNYFNGSEIVIAGKLTNANAESLHVQVTASNNDKSIVLETDVPLQHRQLETERRVKEATAAMAAGAKAPASGSLSGLGFPLGSIAEHFAERVWGFLSVKEGLRARLRSTTTKEREDHIQRATNLSLTYHFLTPLTNMVVEKPVVLADGTMETASNAAPEADETPPAANDLPGEADAETEQRSIRRLGSQTAPLTNTLGKDNRRPAKKPITISKTSADGDPHFVVEFPLSKLTVCFNINGEPGHVLSLVSDHKYSGVTANGKLIGAPAPPGSHKQQRTYFSTITIVADRPKRAYIEVTPRKVILDGRDRIVLPCHSTAAVDSGVLSVAVVGKANVTVTIGGNISFVILLHQYKNPAPYQRDHLGFYIGNSKGLSDNCHGLLGQFLHQEVGLAELPVQVGAEPSTVLKVKDRSVPVVHKSRKIYSGTQSVDCWFARNNAAKLIDGQYEDYLMSHMFDTGDWPQGTNRM
;
A
#
# COMPACT_ATOMS: atom_id res chain seq x y z
N MET A 1 47.03 9.38 -16.40
CA MET A 1 46.54 9.22 -15.02
C MET A 1 45.03 9.08 -15.07
N SER A 2 44.52 7.86 -14.94
CA SER A 2 43.10 7.56 -15.18
C SER A 2 42.18 8.03 -14.03
N PRO A 3 40.93 8.44 -14.32
CA PRO A 3 39.89 8.62 -13.30
C PRO A 3 39.63 7.28 -12.59
N LEU A 4 39.37 7.33 -11.27
CA LEU A 4 38.98 6.16 -10.48
C LEU A 4 37.51 5.86 -10.80
N SER A 5 37.24 4.92 -11.69
CA SER A 5 35.89 4.41 -11.91
C SER A 5 35.46 3.59 -10.69
N LEU A 6 34.41 4.02 -9.97
CA LEU A 6 33.80 3.21 -8.92
C LEU A 6 33.18 1.96 -9.57
N ILE A 7 33.63 0.78 -9.16
CA ILE A 7 33.18 -0.49 -9.73
C ILE A 7 31.97 -1.00 -8.92
N TRP A 8 30.78 -0.79 -9.48
CA TRP A 8 29.54 -1.44 -9.04
C TRP A 8 29.59 -2.91 -9.51
N THR A 9 29.64 -3.86 -8.58
CA THR A 9 29.75 -5.29 -8.91
C THR A 9 28.86 -6.17 -8.05
N PRO A 10 28.09 -7.09 -8.66
CA PRO A 10 27.48 -8.20 -7.96
C PRO A 10 28.50 -9.30 -7.68
N ARG A 11 28.34 -9.93 -6.52
CA ARG A 11 29.26 -10.93 -5.93
C ARG A 11 29.52 -12.11 -6.88
N LYS A 12 30.78 -12.37 -7.25
CA LYS A 12 31.22 -13.68 -7.79
C LYS A 12 31.83 -14.51 -6.66
N SER A 13 31.30 -15.72 -6.46
CA SER A 13 31.92 -16.76 -5.63
C SER A 13 33.06 -17.42 -6.41
N ALA A 14 34.27 -17.43 -5.84
CA ALA A 14 35.43 -18.09 -6.43
C ALA A 14 35.38 -19.59 -6.10
N SER A 15 35.13 -20.43 -7.11
CA SER A 15 35.29 -21.89 -7.02
C SER A 15 36.70 -22.28 -7.50
N ILE A 16 37.42 -22.98 -6.63
CA ILE A 16 38.77 -23.51 -6.88
C ILE A 16 38.65 -24.64 -7.91
N LYS A 17 39.28 -24.47 -9.07
CA LYS A 17 39.44 -25.52 -10.09
C LYS A 17 40.55 -26.48 -9.65
N ASN A 18 40.23 -27.76 -9.50
CA ASN A 18 41.22 -28.85 -9.57
C ASN A 18 40.93 -29.71 -10.82
N LEU A 19 41.93 -29.79 -11.69
CA LEU A 19 42.00 -30.69 -12.85
C LEU A 19 42.27 -32.12 -12.37
N GLY A 20 41.60 -33.11 -12.98
CA GLY A 20 41.76 -34.53 -12.65
C GLY A 20 42.70 -35.30 -13.57
N SER A 21 42.98 -36.57 -13.18
CA SER A 21 42.99 -37.76 -14.04
C SER A 21 43.50 -39.00 -13.26
N ALA A 22 42.77 -40.12 -13.36
CA ALA A 22 43.10 -41.49 -12.90
C ALA A 22 44.21 -42.15 -13.79
N PRO A 23 44.69 -43.43 -13.64
CA PRO A 23 44.08 -44.58 -12.95
C PRO A 23 45.00 -45.65 -12.25
N ARG A 24 44.32 -46.55 -11.50
CA ARG A 24 44.60 -47.93 -11.03
C ARG A 24 45.94 -48.63 -11.36
N LYS A 25 46.58 -49.27 -10.35
CA LYS A 25 46.64 -50.76 -10.14
C LYS A 25 47.56 -51.21 -8.98
N MET A 26 47.14 -52.33 -8.35
CA MET A 26 47.88 -53.41 -7.63
C MET A 26 48.31 -53.29 -6.14
N LEU A 27 47.67 -54.15 -5.33
CA LEU A 27 48.12 -54.83 -4.08
C LEU A 27 49.38 -55.71 -4.34
N PRO A 28 50.08 -56.36 -3.37
CA PRO A 28 49.76 -56.62 -1.95
C PRO A 28 50.94 -56.63 -0.92
N LEU A 29 50.60 -57.03 0.32
CA LEU A 29 51.35 -57.89 1.27
C LEU A 29 51.92 -57.31 2.58
N LEU A 30 51.26 -57.79 3.66
CA LEU A 30 51.63 -58.07 5.04
C LEU A 30 53.12 -58.33 5.37
N VAL A 31 53.59 -57.93 6.57
CA VAL A 31 54.20 -58.79 7.63
C VAL A 31 54.67 -57.95 8.84
N MET A 32 54.42 -58.49 10.04
CA MET A 32 54.76 -58.03 11.39
C MET A 32 56.27 -58.06 11.72
N LEU A 33 56.71 -57.29 12.73
CA LEU A 33 57.30 -57.81 14.00
C LEU A 33 57.70 -56.68 15.00
N LEU A 34 57.22 -56.83 16.25
CA LEU A 34 57.67 -56.24 17.54
C LEU A 34 58.99 -56.94 18.02
N PRO A 35 59.63 -56.69 19.21
CA PRO A 35 59.22 -55.95 20.44
C PRO A 35 60.36 -55.19 21.23
N LEU A 36 59.98 -54.73 22.45
CA LEU A 36 60.72 -54.50 23.73
C LEU A 36 60.85 -53.01 24.17
N SER A 37 60.64 -52.57 25.42
CA SER A 37 59.88 -52.99 26.63
C SER A 37 60.13 -52.00 27.80
N LEU A 38 59.09 -51.73 28.62
CA LEU A 38 59.03 -51.37 30.07
C LEU A 38 59.67 -50.04 30.59
N SER A 39 59.14 -49.30 31.58
CA SER A 39 58.26 -49.59 32.76
C SER A 39 57.68 -48.26 33.36
N ALA A 40 56.38 -48.17 33.71
CA ALA A 40 55.73 -48.23 35.07
C ALA A 40 55.89 -46.95 35.94
N LEU A 41 54.95 -46.44 36.76
CA LEU A 41 53.56 -46.72 37.20
C LEU A 41 53.09 -45.40 37.90
N GLY A 42 51.82 -44.96 37.85
CA GLY A 42 50.86 -45.22 38.93
C GLY A 42 49.79 -44.11 39.07
N ARG A 43 48.54 -44.55 39.26
CA ARG A 43 47.26 -43.85 39.55
C ARG A 43 46.89 -44.15 41.03
N PRO A 44 45.82 -43.61 41.69
CA PRO A 44 44.39 -43.72 41.28
C PRO A 44 43.47 -42.53 41.69
N ASP A 45 42.38 -42.27 40.94
CA ASP A 45 40.92 -42.49 41.22
C ASP A 45 40.22 -41.37 42.03
N GLU A 46 39.10 -40.84 41.50
CA GLU A 46 37.83 -40.68 42.24
C GLU A 46 36.62 -40.30 41.35
N LEU A 47 35.44 -40.67 41.84
CA LEU A 47 34.14 -40.81 41.18
C LEU A 47 33.11 -39.83 41.80
N GLN A 48 32.25 -39.24 40.96
CA GLN A 48 30.85 -38.77 41.17
C GLN A 48 30.38 -38.15 42.52
N SER A 49 29.81 -36.94 42.47
CA SER A 49 28.45 -36.58 42.97
C SER A 49 28.12 -35.08 42.84
N GLU A 50 26.85 -34.78 42.53
CA GLU A 50 26.13 -33.49 42.66
C GLU A 50 25.17 -33.61 43.88
N PRO A 51 24.45 -32.57 44.34
CA PRO A 51 24.60 -31.11 44.30
C PRO A 51 24.50 -30.47 45.72
N ASP A 52 24.63 -29.14 45.88
CA ASP A 52 23.83 -28.36 46.85
C ASP A 52 24.00 -26.84 46.70
N SER A 53 22.90 -26.15 46.93
CA SER A 53 22.68 -24.70 46.88
C SER A 53 23.03 -24.00 48.18
N GLU A 54 23.60 -22.79 48.14
CA GLU A 54 23.31 -21.74 49.13
C GLU A 54 23.69 -20.33 48.64
N SER A 55 22.83 -19.38 49.00
CA SER A 55 22.77 -17.95 48.67
C SER A 55 23.72 -17.10 49.52
N LEU A 56 24.19 -15.95 48.98
CA LEU A 56 24.57 -14.77 49.77
C LEU A 56 24.30 -13.48 48.99
N GLU A 57 23.53 -12.60 49.63
CA GLU A 57 23.11 -11.26 49.22
C GLU A 57 24.22 -10.21 49.36
N ASP A 58 23.98 -9.07 48.68
CA ASP A 58 24.41 -7.70 48.96
C ASP A 58 25.89 -7.35 49.18
N LEU A 59 26.43 -6.56 48.23
CA LEU A 59 27.33 -5.45 48.55
C LEU A 59 27.24 -4.38 47.44
N ASP A 60 26.50 -3.34 47.77
CA ASP A 60 26.42 -2.06 47.09
C ASP A 60 27.75 -1.32 47.27
N LEU A 61 28.35 -0.82 46.19
CA LEU A 61 29.52 0.07 46.25
C LEU A 61 29.56 0.99 45.02
N ASP A 62 29.06 2.19 45.25
CA ASP A 62 29.26 3.41 44.46
C ASP A 62 30.75 3.70 44.30
N LEU A 63 31.22 3.92 43.07
CA LEU A 63 32.41 4.74 42.82
C LEU A 63 32.40 5.35 41.42
N ASP A 64 32.14 6.65 41.41
CA ASP A 64 32.24 7.55 40.27
C ASP A 64 33.72 7.87 39.92
N LEU A 65 33.95 8.28 38.66
CA LEU A 65 35.19 8.87 38.12
C LEU A 65 36.51 8.06 38.15
N ALA A 66 36.74 7.25 37.11
CA ALA A 66 38.10 6.95 36.64
C ALA A 66 38.18 6.70 35.12
N LEU A 67 39.10 7.42 34.46
CA LEU A 67 39.51 7.29 33.06
C LEU A 67 39.68 5.81 32.63
N ARG A 68 38.76 5.31 31.79
CA ARG A 68 38.78 3.94 31.25
C ARG A 68 40.01 3.70 30.37
N ARG A 69 41.03 3.06 30.93
CA ARG A 69 42.14 2.46 30.18
C ARG A 69 41.69 1.13 29.58
N VAL A 70 41.82 1.02 28.25
CA VAL A 70 41.68 -0.23 27.50
C VAL A 70 42.69 -1.27 28.02
N PRO A 71 42.33 -2.56 28.18
CA PRO A 71 43.24 -3.59 28.67
C PRO A 71 44.53 -3.70 27.84
N ARG A 72 45.69 -3.83 28.50
CA ARG A 72 47.02 -3.87 27.88
C ARG A 72 47.18 -4.96 26.81
N GLN A 73 46.44 -6.07 26.91
CA GLN A 73 46.46 -7.17 25.93
C GLN A 73 45.79 -6.81 24.59
N VAL A 74 44.83 -5.87 24.57
CA VAL A 74 44.18 -5.39 23.33
C VAL A 74 45.11 -4.43 22.56
N LYS A 75 45.97 -3.68 23.27
CA LYS A 75 46.97 -2.77 22.67
C LYS A 75 48.03 -3.50 21.84
N THR A 76 48.43 -4.71 22.25
CA THR A 76 49.52 -5.46 21.59
C THR A 76 49.04 -6.21 20.33
N ILE A 77 47.75 -6.57 20.27
CA ILE A 77 47.15 -7.23 19.09
C ILE A 77 46.84 -6.22 17.98
N LEU A 78 46.34 -5.03 18.33
CA LEU A 78 46.10 -3.92 17.38
C LEU A 78 47.39 -3.30 16.81
N ALA A 79 48.54 -3.52 17.43
CA ALA A 79 49.84 -3.03 16.94
C ALA A 79 50.44 -3.92 15.83
N LYS A 80 49.88 -5.13 15.58
CA LYS A 80 50.29 -6.05 14.51
C LYS A 80 49.32 -6.07 13.32
N GLU A 81 48.17 -5.40 13.41
CA GLU A 81 47.22 -5.29 12.29
C GLU A 81 47.66 -4.21 11.31
N THR A 82 48.10 -4.63 10.13
CA THR A 82 48.50 -3.75 9.02
C THR A 82 47.31 -3.16 8.25
N LYS A 83 46.07 -3.57 8.56
CA LYS A 83 44.86 -3.15 7.86
C LYS A 83 44.20 -1.96 8.57
N PRO A 84 43.66 -0.98 7.84
CA PRO A 84 42.86 0.09 8.42
C PRO A 84 41.64 -0.45 9.19
N HIS A 85 41.37 0.14 10.35
CA HIS A 85 40.31 -0.28 11.28
C HIS A 85 39.15 0.72 11.29
N ILE A 86 37.90 0.24 11.36
CA ILE A 86 36.72 1.12 11.48
C ILE A 86 36.61 1.64 12.91
N GLN A 87 36.90 2.94 13.08
CA GLN A 87 36.78 3.63 14.36
C GLN A 87 35.33 3.99 14.67
N GLU A 88 34.58 4.46 13.67
CA GLU A 88 33.20 4.92 13.83
C GLU A 88 32.34 4.44 12.66
N LEU A 89 31.15 3.94 12.98
CA LEU A 89 30.10 3.64 12.03
C LEU A 89 28.80 4.21 12.59
N SER A 90 28.28 5.26 11.94
CA SER A 90 27.03 5.91 12.31
C SER A 90 26.08 5.84 11.12
N ILE A 91 24.89 5.27 11.35
CA ILE A 91 23.85 5.15 10.34
C ILE A 91 22.63 5.92 10.85
N LYS A 92 22.17 6.88 10.06
CA LYS A 92 21.02 7.71 10.39
C LYS A 92 19.99 7.60 9.29
N THR A 93 18.81 7.09 9.63
CA THR A 93 17.68 6.97 8.72
C THR A 93 16.55 7.88 9.19
N THR A 94 16.01 8.67 8.26
CA THR A 94 14.80 9.45 8.50
C THR A 94 13.75 9.05 7.50
N ILE A 95 12.62 8.56 7.99
CA ILE A 95 11.47 8.14 7.20
C ILE A 95 10.41 9.21 7.34
N ILE A 96 10.09 9.89 6.25
CA ILE A 96 9.02 10.88 6.15
C ILE A 96 7.96 10.31 5.22
N SER A 97 6.77 10.02 5.75
CA SER A 97 5.66 9.48 4.98
C SER A 97 6.09 8.32 4.07
N ARG A 98 6.65 7.27 4.67
CA ARG A 98 7.16 6.06 3.98
C ARG A 98 8.38 6.26 3.08
N TYR A 99 8.88 7.49 2.89
CA TYR A 99 10.09 7.76 2.13
C TYR A 99 11.30 7.90 3.05
N ALA A 100 12.28 6.99 2.90
CA ALA A 100 13.42 6.82 3.77
C ALA A 100 14.68 7.48 3.18
N PHE A 101 15.26 8.41 3.91
CA PHE A 101 16.58 8.99 3.67
C PHE A 101 17.58 8.35 4.62
N THR A 102 18.56 7.62 4.09
CA THR A 102 19.58 6.97 4.94
C THR A 102 20.96 7.56 4.65
N ALA A 103 21.64 8.02 5.71
CA ALA A 103 23.02 8.46 5.69
C ALA A 103 23.91 7.50 6.49
N VAL A 104 24.98 7.05 5.85
CA VAL A 104 25.99 6.17 6.44
C VAL A 104 27.30 6.95 6.52
N ASN A 105 27.82 7.09 7.74
CA ASN A 105 29.13 7.67 8.04
C ASN A 105 30.04 6.57 8.57
N CYS A 106 31.15 6.31 7.87
CA CYS A 106 32.16 5.36 8.30
C CYS A 106 33.54 6.03 8.36
N ALA A 107 34.14 6.07 9.55
CA ALA A 107 35.50 6.57 9.74
C ALA A 107 36.47 5.41 9.96
N MET A 108 37.47 5.29 9.09
CA MET A 108 38.55 4.31 9.17
C MET A 108 39.87 4.97 9.52
N VAL A 109 40.67 4.32 10.35
CA VAL A 109 42.00 4.82 10.76
C VAL A 109 43.07 3.82 10.37
N ASN A 110 44.11 4.32 9.69
CA ASN A 110 45.35 3.58 9.47
C ASN A 110 46.35 3.97 10.57
N ARG A 111 46.58 3.06 11.53
CA ARG A 111 47.54 3.27 12.62
C ARG A 111 48.98 2.93 12.21
N HIS A 112 49.17 2.27 11.07
CA HIS A 112 50.49 1.94 10.55
C HIS A 112 51.21 3.15 9.97
N ILE A 113 52.53 3.06 9.87
CA ILE A 113 53.39 4.11 9.30
C ILE A 113 53.31 4.12 7.77
N SER A 114 53.11 2.95 7.16
CA SER A 114 52.93 2.80 5.71
C SER A 114 51.47 3.06 5.30
N ALA A 115 51.28 3.50 4.07
CA ALA A 115 49.95 3.54 3.48
C ALA A 115 49.37 2.11 3.37
N ALA A 116 48.06 1.98 3.59
CA ALA A 116 47.38 0.71 3.56
C ALA A 116 45.99 0.85 2.92
N GLU A 117 45.56 -0.17 2.19
CA GLU A 117 44.26 -0.19 1.55
C GLU A 117 43.13 -0.35 2.59
N GLY A 118 42.24 0.62 2.64
CA GLY A 118 40.98 0.57 3.37
C GLY A 118 39.82 0.28 2.43
N VAL A 119 38.95 -0.66 2.82
CA VAL A 119 37.79 -1.06 2.00
C VAL A 119 36.52 -0.66 2.72
N PHE A 120 35.76 0.28 2.16
CA PHE A 120 34.41 0.58 2.57
C PHE A 120 33.44 -0.31 1.82
N GLN A 121 32.61 -1.03 2.55
CA GLN A 121 31.58 -1.89 2.01
C GLN A 121 30.29 -1.69 2.81
N PHE A 122 29.19 -1.43 2.11
CA PHE A 122 27.87 -1.29 2.72
C PHE A 122 26.80 -1.97 1.87
N GLN A 123 25.80 -2.52 2.51
CA GLN A 123 24.70 -3.25 1.88
C GLN A 123 23.46 -2.35 1.83
N ILE A 124 22.96 -2.08 0.63
CA ILE A 124 21.88 -1.14 0.33
C ILE A 124 20.68 -1.94 -0.21
N PRO A 125 19.44 -1.63 0.17
CA PRO A 125 18.25 -2.25 -0.45
C PRO A 125 18.24 -2.08 -1.97
N ALA A 126 17.89 -3.12 -2.71
CA ALA A 126 17.87 -3.11 -4.18
C ALA A 126 16.94 -2.06 -4.80
N ASP A 127 15.87 -1.74 -4.08
CA ASP A 127 14.87 -0.80 -4.53
C ASP A 127 15.22 0.66 -4.18
N ALA A 128 16.38 0.91 -3.57
CA ALA A 128 16.87 2.24 -3.22
C ALA A 128 17.78 2.84 -4.32
N TYR A 129 17.88 4.17 -4.37
CA TYR A 129 18.87 4.87 -5.20
C TYR A 129 19.91 5.55 -4.33
N ILE A 130 21.18 5.39 -4.68
CA ILE A 130 22.26 6.20 -4.09
C ILE A 130 22.11 7.62 -4.62
N SER A 131 22.12 8.61 -3.73
CA SER A 131 21.96 10.02 -4.08
C SER A 131 23.24 10.85 -3.91
N ASN A 132 24.13 10.44 -3.00
CA ASN A 132 25.41 11.11 -2.80
C ASN A 132 26.44 10.13 -2.22
N PHE A 133 27.69 10.31 -2.62
CA PHE A 133 28.83 9.66 -2.00
C PHE A 133 30.00 10.64 -1.92
N THR A 134 30.58 10.79 -0.74
CA THR A 134 31.77 11.63 -0.52
C THR A 134 32.78 10.84 0.30
N MET A 135 34.04 10.89 -0.09
CA MET A 135 35.14 10.33 0.70
C MET A 135 36.17 11.41 1.05
N ILE A 136 36.66 11.39 2.28
CA ILE A 136 37.69 12.32 2.77
C ILE A 136 38.89 11.47 3.18
N VAL A 137 40.00 11.55 2.45
CA VAL A 137 41.18 10.72 2.69
C VAL A 137 42.40 11.60 2.90
N GLY A 138 43.03 11.50 4.08
CA GLY A 138 44.23 12.29 4.39
C GLY A 138 44.03 13.80 4.28
N GLY A 139 42.82 14.29 4.61
CA GLY A 139 42.45 15.71 4.52
C GLY A 139 41.95 16.19 3.15
N ARG A 140 42.00 15.34 2.11
CA ARG A 140 41.47 15.67 0.77
C ARG A 140 40.04 15.18 0.63
N VAL A 141 39.17 16.04 0.13
CA VAL A 141 37.76 15.72 -0.15
C VAL A 141 37.65 15.25 -1.59
N TYR A 142 36.94 14.14 -1.79
CA TYR A 142 36.59 13.60 -3.09
C TYR A 142 35.08 13.41 -3.11
N GLN A 143 34.40 14.20 -3.94
CA GLN A 143 32.95 14.19 -4.06
C GLN A 143 32.54 13.38 -5.28
N GLY A 144 31.53 12.55 -5.12
CA GLY A 144 30.90 11.80 -6.20
C GLY A 144 29.89 12.67 -6.94
N GLU A 145 30.01 12.73 -8.25
CA GLU A 145 29.04 13.35 -9.15
C GLU A 145 28.34 12.27 -9.99
N VAL A 146 27.03 12.41 -10.17
CA VAL A 146 26.25 11.50 -11.01
C VAL A 146 26.25 12.01 -12.43
N THR A 147 26.78 11.21 -13.35
CA THR A 147 26.90 11.55 -14.77
C THR A 147 26.13 10.54 -15.64
N ALA A 148 25.80 10.93 -16.87
CA ALA A 148 25.18 10.02 -17.82
C ALA A 148 26.15 8.88 -18.17
N LYS A 149 25.63 7.68 -18.35
CA LYS A 149 26.43 6.54 -18.80
C LYS A 149 26.64 6.61 -20.31
N GLU A 150 27.89 6.77 -20.74
CA GLU A 150 28.21 6.80 -22.17
C GLU A 150 27.84 5.47 -22.86
N ARG A 151 27.21 5.58 -24.04
CA ARG A 151 26.98 4.42 -24.91
C ARG A 151 28.31 4.00 -25.53
N ARG A 152 28.78 2.80 -25.22
CA ARG A 152 29.85 2.17 -25.99
C ARG A 152 29.34 1.88 -27.41
N VAL A 153 29.57 2.82 -28.33
CA VAL A 153 29.46 2.54 -29.77
C VAL A 153 30.59 1.57 -30.10
N LYS A 154 30.26 0.38 -30.59
CA LYS A 154 31.23 -0.56 -31.13
C LYS A 154 31.86 0.05 -32.39
N GLN A 155 32.86 0.90 -32.23
CA GLN A 155 33.81 1.22 -33.28
C GLN A 155 34.88 0.14 -33.29
N GLY A 156 35.08 -0.46 -34.46
CA GLY A 156 35.96 -1.61 -34.67
C GLY A 156 37.42 -1.33 -34.34
N ASN A 157 38.10 -2.41 -33.96
CA ASN A 157 39.55 -2.56 -33.79
C ASN A 157 40.24 -1.77 -32.67
N SER A 158 40.23 -2.36 -31.47
CA SER A 158 41.48 -2.67 -30.75
C SER A 158 41.22 -3.73 -29.66
N LYS A 159 42.09 -4.75 -29.61
CA LYS A 159 42.10 -5.77 -28.56
C LYS A 159 42.50 -5.13 -27.22
N ALA A 160 41.51 -4.68 -26.46
CA ALA A 160 41.59 -4.63 -25.01
C ALA A 160 40.56 -5.62 -24.47
N GLN A 161 40.97 -6.48 -23.53
CA GLN A 161 40.07 -7.40 -22.82
C GLN A 161 39.01 -6.59 -22.06
N SER A 162 37.92 -6.22 -22.75
CA SER A 162 36.76 -5.59 -22.12
C SER A 162 36.01 -6.67 -21.37
N GLN A 163 35.98 -6.51 -20.06
CA GLN A 163 35.16 -7.23 -19.11
C GLN A 163 33.68 -6.87 -19.35
N ASP A 164 33.12 -7.31 -20.48
CA ASP A 164 31.73 -7.08 -20.88
C ASP A 164 30.78 -8.10 -20.21
N SER A 165 31.05 -8.40 -18.93
CA SER A 165 30.25 -9.33 -18.12
C SER A 165 29.30 -8.61 -17.14
N SER A 166 29.07 -7.30 -17.31
CA SER A 166 28.29 -6.49 -16.34
C SER A 166 26.89 -6.08 -16.82
N GLU A 167 26.45 -6.49 -18.00
CA GLU A 167 25.04 -6.36 -18.42
C GLU A 167 24.20 -7.62 -18.13
N ASN A 168 24.83 -8.71 -17.66
CA ASN A 168 24.18 -10.02 -17.43
C ASN A 168 24.09 -10.41 -15.96
N SER A 169 24.24 -9.46 -15.04
CA SER A 169 24.15 -9.74 -13.61
C SER A 169 22.84 -9.23 -13.01
N PRO A 170 22.05 -10.09 -12.33
CA PRO A 170 20.75 -9.74 -11.77
C PRO A 170 20.88 -8.83 -10.53
N GLU A 171 19.92 -7.92 -10.34
CA GLU A 171 19.79 -7.12 -9.12
C GLU A 171 19.51 -8.05 -7.92
N PRO A 172 20.42 -8.15 -6.92
CA PRO A 172 20.17 -8.86 -5.67
C PRO A 172 19.14 -8.11 -4.81
N GLU A 173 18.43 -8.75 -3.85
CA GLU A 173 17.51 -8.07 -2.89
C GLU A 173 18.23 -6.97 -2.07
N VAL A 174 19.56 -7.10 -1.97
CA VAL A 174 20.46 -6.13 -1.36
C VAL A 174 21.68 -5.96 -2.24
N GLU A 175 21.92 -4.75 -2.70
CA GLU A 175 23.12 -4.37 -3.44
C GLU A 175 24.29 -4.09 -2.51
N VAL A 176 25.51 -4.34 -2.97
CA VAL A 176 26.72 -4.08 -2.19
C VAL A 176 27.46 -2.91 -2.81
N PHE A 177 27.45 -1.76 -2.13
CA PHE A 177 28.32 -0.65 -2.45
C PHE A 177 29.71 -0.93 -1.89
N ARG A 178 30.74 -0.91 -2.73
CA ARG A 178 32.13 -1.18 -2.34
C ARG A 178 33.07 -0.17 -2.97
N THR A 179 33.93 0.41 -2.17
CA THR A 179 35.06 1.22 -2.63
C THR A 179 36.32 0.86 -1.84
N ALA A 180 37.48 0.95 -2.50
CA ALA A 180 38.78 0.70 -1.89
C ALA A 180 39.64 1.94 -2.11
N VAL A 181 40.27 2.42 -1.04
CA VAL A 181 41.11 3.62 -1.07
C VAL A 181 42.41 3.33 -0.35
N ASN A 182 43.51 3.90 -0.82
CA ASN A 182 44.78 3.82 -0.10
C ASN A 182 44.83 4.91 0.97
N ILE A 183 44.80 4.52 2.24
CA ILE A 183 44.82 5.45 3.38
C ILE A 183 46.27 5.68 3.78
N PRO A 184 46.77 6.94 3.74
CA PRO A 184 48.14 7.22 4.14
C PRO A 184 48.44 6.76 5.57
N GLY A 185 49.72 6.50 5.85
CA GLY A 185 50.15 6.13 7.19
C GLY A 185 49.75 7.18 8.22
N ARG A 186 49.36 6.74 9.41
CA ARG A 186 48.91 7.57 10.55
C ARG A 186 47.78 8.55 10.21
N ASN A 187 47.03 8.29 9.14
CA ASN A 187 45.90 9.10 8.71
C ASN A 187 44.56 8.34 8.84
N ARG A 188 43.47 9.06 8.55
CA ARG A 188 42.12 8.52 8.52
C ARG A 188 41.47 8.73 7.16
N ALA A 189 40.48 7.89 6.87
CA ALA A 189 39.51 8.09 5.79
C ALA A 189 38.10 8.16 6.38
N VAL A 190 37.28 9.06 5.86
CA VAL A 190 35.85 9.17 6.20
C VAL A 190 35.04 8.93 4.94
N PHE A 191 34.05 8.06 5.01
CA PHE A 191 33.14 7.73 3.93
C PHE A 191 31.73 8.17 4.32
N LEU A 192 31.10 8.96 3.46
CA LEU A 192 29.76 9.49 3.61
C LEU A 192 28.93 8.99 2.42
N LEU A 193 27.93 8.14 2.69
CA LEU A 193 27.05 7.57 1.67
C LEU A 193 25.60 7.95 2.01
N THR A 194 24.84 8.46 1.04
CA THR A 194 23.40 8.66 1.18
C THR A 194 22.62 7.88 0.12
N TYR A 195 21.52 7.28 0.55
CA TYR A 195 20.59 6.60 -0.34
C TYR A 195 19.15 6.81 0.09
N GLU A 196 18.25 6.69 -0.88
CA GLU A 196 16.84 7.03 -0.76
C GLU A 196 15.97 5.85 -1.18
N GLN A 197 14.90 5.58 -0.42
CA GLN A 197 14.03 4.43 -0.64
C GLN A 197 12.57 4.78 -0.33
N LEU A 198 11.65 4.45 -1.24
CA LEU A 198 10.22 4.42 -0.92
C LEU A 198 9.85 3.05 -0.33
N LEU A 199 9.49 3.02 0.95
CA LEU A 199 9.09 1.79 1.62
C LEU A 199 7.77 1.26 1.04
N GLN A 200 7.74 -0.03 0.72
CA GLN A 200 6.57 -0.70 0.20
C GLN A 200 5.79 -1.39 1.33
N ARG A 201 4.48 -1.16 1.38
CA ARG A 201 3.57 -1.87 2.29
C ARG A 201 3.32 -3.28 1.76
N ARG A 202 3.65 -4.29 2.57
CA ARG A 202 3.42 -5.71 2.23
C ARG A 202 2.88 -6.45 3.43
N LEU A 203 1.91 -7.33 3.21
CA LEU A 203 1.25 -8.09 4.28
C LEU A 203 0.77 -7.19 5.43
N GLY A 204 0.37 -5.97 5.09
CA GLY A 204 -0.18 -5.01 6.03
C GLY A 204 0.84 -4.17 6.80
N ARG A 205 2.15 -4.28 6.54
CA ARG A 205 3.19 -3.52 7.25
C ARG A 205 4.26 -2.96 6.31
N TYR A 206 4.85 -1.86 6.69
CA TYR A 206 6.12 -1.38 6.13
C TYR A 206 7.28 -2.09 6.83
N ARG A 207 8.35 -2.36 6.09
CA ARG A 207 9.57 -2.98 6.62
C ARG A 207 10.77 -2.15 6.17
N HIS A 208 11.43 -1.50 7.13
CA HIS A 208 12.71 -0.85 6.91
C HIS A 208 13.83 -1.77 7.40
N VAL A 209 14.84 -1.99 6.56
CA VAL A 209 15.96 -2.90 6.83
C VAL A 209 17.28 -2.13 6.70
N THR A 210 18.09 -2.17 7.75
CA THR A 210 19.47 -1.67 7.73
C THR A 210 20.44 -2.82 7.98
N SER A 211 21.36 -3.05 7.03
CA SER A 211 22.35 -4.12 7.13
C SER A 211 23.55 -3.72 8.01
N LEU A 212 23.70 -4.35 9.16
CA LEU A 212 24.82 -4.13 10.10
C LEU A 212 25.84 -5.27 9.97
N ARG A 213 26.83 -5.07 9.10
CA ARG A 213 27.89 -6.06 8.83
C ARG A 213 29.29 -5.41 8.69
N PRO A 214 29.82 -4.72 9.72
CA PRO A 214 31.17 -4.13 9.68
C PRO A 214 32.32 -5.14 9.55
N LEU A 215 32.08 -6.44 9.80
CA LEU A 215 33.09 -7.51 9.78
C LEU A 215 34.28 -7.31 10.75
N GLN A 216 34.14 -6.39 11.69
CA GLN A 216 35.07 -6.12 12.79
C GLN A 216 34.30 -5.46 13.95
N LEU A 217 34.87 -5.49 15.16
CA LEU A 217 34.36 -4.70 16.29
C LEU A 217 34.57 -3.21 16.01
N VAL A 218 33.55 -2.38 16.23
CA VAL A 218 33.62 -0.93 15.95
C VAL A 218 33.65 -0.15 17.26
N SER A 219 34.58 0.80 17.38
CA SER A 219 34.72 1.57 18.64
C SER A 219 33.48 2.39 18.98
N ARG A 220 32.87 3.02 17.97
CA ARG A 220 31.63 3.80 18.09
C ARG A 220 30.64 3.34 17.01
N LEU A 221 29.72 2.45 17.38
CA LEU A 221 28.62 2.02 16.51
C LEU A 221 27.33 2.70 16.96
N SER A 222 26.65 3.36 16.02
CA SER A 222 25.34 3.97 16.27
C SER A 222 24.43 3.78 15.06
N LEU A 223 23.17 3.45 15.32
CA LEU A 223 22.10 3.41 14.35
C LEU A 223 20.92 4.19 14.93
N ASP A 224 20.47 5.20 14.22
CA ASP A 224 19.33 6.04 14.59
C ASP A 224 18.29 5.98 13.46
N VAL A 225 17.06 5.56 13.77
CA VAL A 225 15.93 5.59 12.84
C VAL A 225 14.88 6.53 13.39
N THR A 226 14.57 7.59 12.65
CA THR A 226 13.49 8.54 12.96
C THR A 226 12.36 8.30 11.98
N ILE A 227 11.14 8.05 12.46
CA ILE A 227 9.95 7.84 11.64
C ILE A 227 8.96 8.94 11.98
N ALA A 228 8.58 9.70 10.96
CA ALA A 228 7.56 10.71 11.02
C ALA A 228 6.60 10.48 9.85
N ASP A 229 5.32 10.38 10.15
CA ASP A 229 4.29 10.15 9.15
C ASP A 229 3.17 11.17 9.32
N HIS A 230 2.43 11.42 8.24
CA HIS A 230 1.26 12.30 8.29
C HIS A 230 0.17 11.66 9.16
N ALA A 231 -0.07 10.37 8.96
CA ALA A 231 -0.99 9.57 9.75
C ALA A 231 -0.34 9.04 11.04
N PRO A 232 -1.11 8.82 12.12
CA PRO A 232 -0.60 8.16 13.33
C PRO A 232 0.03 6.80 13.04
N ILE A 233 1.21 6.54 13.60
CA ILE A 233 1.88 5.23 13.47
C ILE A 233 1.17 4.20 14.34
N THR A 234 0.88 3.03 13.77
CA THR A 234 0.27 1.88 14.43
C THR A 234 1.24 0.68 14.38
N ASP A 235 1.20 -0.21 15.37
CA ASP A 235 1.95 -1.49 15.35
C ASP A 235 3.46 -1.38 15.08
N LEU A 236 4.15 -0.43 15.72
CA LEU A 236 5.61 -0.31 15.62
C LEU A 236 6.32 -1.44 16.38
N GLU A 237 7.19 -2.15 15.68
CA GLU A 237 7.92 -3.33 16.18
C GLU A 237 9.36 -3.32 15.66
N VAL A 238 10.33 -3.51 16.56
CA VAL A 238 11.74 -3.76 16.20
C VAL A 238 12.03 -5.24 16.40
N LEU A 239 12.51 -5.90 15.34
CA LEU A 239 12.80 -7.33 15.39
C LEU A 239 14.19 -7.61 15.98
N PRO A 240 14.43 -8.82 16.52
CA PRO A 240 15.78 -9.27 16.84
C PRO A 240 16.70 -9.18 15.62
N LEU A 241 18.00 -8.95 15.83
CA LEU A 241 19.00 -8.90 14.75
C LEU A 241 18.94 -10.19 13.94
N GLN A 242 18.58 -10.08 12.66
CA GLN A 242 18.44 -11.23 11.78
C GLN A 242 19.79 -11.55 11.17
N SER A 243 20.40 -12.67 11.54
CA SER A 243 21.65 -13.10 10.92
C SER A 243 21.34 -13.80 9.59
N SER A 244 22.23 -13.70 8.60
CA SER A 244 22.05 -14.36 7.27
C SER A 244 21.92 -15.88 7.36
N ARG A 245 22.17 -16.48 8.54
CA ARG A 245 22.02 -17.92 8.83
C ARG A 245 20.69 -18.28 9.50
N THR A 246 19.85 -17.31 9.82
CA THR A 246 18.56 -17.49 10.50
C THR A 246 17.42 -16.88 9.70
N SER A 247 17.30 -17.24 8.43
CA SER A 247 15.98 -17.38 7.83
C SER A 247 15.48 -18.77 8.21
N SER A 248 14.36 -18.81 8.94
CA SER A 248 13.49 -19.99 9.17
C SER A 248 13.99 -21.19 10.01
N SER A 249 14.43 -20.97 11.25
CA SER A 249 14.45 -22.05 12.26
C SER A 249 13.94 -21.58 13.64
N SER A 250 12.67 -21.16 13.69
CA SER A 250 11.89 -21.06 14.94
C SER A 250 10.39 -21.09 14.64
N ALA A 251 9.93 -22.16 13.99
CA ALA A 251 8.53 -22.54 13.97
C ALA A 251 8.45 -24.04 13.68
N ASN A 252 8.85 -24.87 14.66
CA ASN A 252 8.38 -26.25 14.87
C ASN A 252 9.17 -26.91 16.01
N SER A 253 8.68 -26.75 17.24
CA SER A 253 8.83 -27.79 18.26
C SER A 253 7.42 -28.18 18.70
N PRO A 254 7.03 -29.46 18.64
CA PRO A 254 5.71 -29.89 19.08
C PRO A 254 5.71 -30.07 20.61
N SER A 255 4.62 -29.58 21.23
CA SER A 255 4.12 -29.96 22.56
C SER A 255 4.94 -29.57 23.81
N GLY A 256 4.44 -28.58 24.56
CA GLY A 256 4.77 -28.34 25.97
C GLY A 256 4.57 -26.88 26.42
N SER A 257 3.51 -26.61 27.18
CA SER A 257 3.19 -25.38 27.95
C SER A 257 3.46 -24.00 27.33
N LYS A 258 2.37 -23.30 26.98
CA LYS A 258 2.35 -21.89 26.53
C LYS A 258 2.79 -20.92 27.64
N THR A 259 3.95 -20.31 27.47
CA THR A 259 4.18 -18.90 27.78
C THR A 259 4.83 -18.26 26.56
N ALA A 260 4.13 -17.33 25.91
CA ALA A 260 4.64 -16.61 24.76
C ALA A 260 5.77 -15.69 25.23
N VAL A 261 7.02 -16.11 25.08
CA VAL A 261 8.20 -15.27 25.33
C VAL A 261 8.15 -14.12 24.31
N LYS A 262 7.94 -12.89 24.78
CA LYS A 262 8.00 -11.69 23.93
C LYS A 262 9.37 -11.66 23.22
N PRO A 263 9.45 -11.35 21.91
CA PRO A 263 10.72 -11.25 21.20
C PRO A 263 11.62 -10.23 21.91
N VAL A 264 12.83 -10.67 22.26
CA VAL A 264 13.81 -9.84 22.97
C VAL A 264 14.39 -8.83 21.98
N LEU A 265 14.19 -7.55 22.25
CA LEU A 265 14.77 -6.46 21.46
C LEU A 265 16.30 -6.60 21.37
N PRO A 266 16.94 -6.16 20.28
CA PRO A 266 18.40 -6.07 20.25
C PRO A 266 18.92 -5.27 21.45
N ILE A 267 19.94 -5.79 22.13
CA ILE A 267 20.54 -5.18 23.32
C ILE A 267 20.89 -3.71 23.00
N THR A 268 20.56 -2.76 23.89
CA THR A 268 20.74 -1.29 23.72
C THR A 268 19.75 -0.57 22.79
N THR A 269 18.70 -1.23 22.31
CA THR A 269 17.65 -0.54 21.56
C THR A 269 16.81 0.32 22.50
N GLU A 270 16.76 1.63 22.27
CA GLU A 270 15.81 2.55 22.91
C GLU A 270 14.79 3.02 21.88
N ILE A 271 13.52 3.03 22.26
CA ILE A 271 12.42 3.56 21.45
C ILE A 271 11.81 4.73 22.22
N LYS A 272 11.83 5.92 21.63
CA LYS A 272 11.26 7.15 22.20
C LYS A 272 10.21 7.68 21.25
N GLN A 273 9.04 8.01 21.79
CA GLN A 273 7.97 8.68 21.05
C GLN A 273 7.87 10.12 21.54
N GLN A 274 7.84 11.06 20.60
CA GLN A 274 7.50 12.45 20.85
C GLN A 274 6.44 12.85 19.82
N ASP A 275 5.22 13.11 20.28
CA ASP A 275 4.05 13.34 19.42
C ASP A 275 3.82 12.20 18.41
N ASN A 276 3.86 12.50 17.11
CA ASN A 276 3.77 11.50 16.02
C ASN A 276 5.13 11.10 15.44
N VAL A 277 6.23 11.42 16.13
CA VAL A 277 7.60 11.10 15.72
C VAL A 277 8.16 10.01 16.61
N TRP A 278 8.64 8.94 15.99
CA TRP A 278 9.25 7.80 16.67
C TRP A 278 10.74 7.77 16.40
N ARG A 279 11.54 7.69 17.47
CA ARG A 279 12.99 7.55 17.38
C ARG A 279 13.41 6.21 17.95
N ILE A 280 14.08 5.41 17.13
CA ILE A 280 14.70 4.15 17.51
C ILE A 280 16.21 4.35 17.47
N THR A 281 16.90 4.14 18.58
CA THR A 281 18.36 4.23 18.66
C THR A 281 18.95 2.89 19.09
N PHE A 282 20.01 2.46 18.41
CA PHE A 282 20.77 1.26 18.71
C PHE A 282 22.27 1.60 18.73
N SER A 283 22.88 1.57 19.91
CA SER A 283 24.27 2.05 20.11
C SER A 283 25.08 1.14 21.03
N PRO A 284 25.40 -0.10 20.60
CA PRO A 284 26.12 -1.04 21.43
C PRO A 284 27.61 -0.68 21.53
N ASN A 285 28.15 -0.72 22.75
CA ASN A 285 29.58 -0.56 22.98
C ASN A 285 30.37 -1.83 22.55
N ILE A 286 31.70 -1.75 22.47
CA ILE A 286 32.55 -2.87 22.03
C ILE A 286 32.30 -4.16 22.83
N VAL A 287 32.10 -4.06 24.15
CA VAL A 287 31.86 -5.23 25.01
C VAL A 287 30.54 -5.91 24.66
N GLN A 288 29.50 -5.11 24.41
CA GLN A 288 28.19 -5.61 23.97
C GLN A 288 28.25 -6.21 22.55
N GLN A 289 29.00 -5.59 21.63
CA GLN A 289 29.24 -6.16 20.30
C GLN A 289 29.96 -7.51 20.38
N ALA A 290 31.00 -7.62 21.22
CA ALA A 290 31.76 -8.86 21.40
C ALA A 290 30.93 -10.00 22.01
N ARG A 291 29.89 -9.68 22.81
CA ARG A 291 28.91 -10.67 23.29
C ARG A 291 28.02 -11.23 22.18
N ILE A 292 27.78 -10.45 21.12
CA ILE A 292 27.03 -10.91 19.93
C ILE A 292 27.96 -11.74 19.03
N SER A 293 29.14 -11.22 18.72
CA SER A 293 30.13 -11.88 17.87
C SER A 293 31.51 -11.26 18.06
N THR A 294 32.53 -12.11 18.15
CA THR A 294 33.94 -11.70 18.28
C THR A 294 34.46 -10.96 17.04
N SER A 295 33.81 -11.14 15.88
CA SER A 295 34.12 -10.44 14.62
C SER A 295 33.23 -9.21 14.40
N GLY A 296 32.51 -8.73 15.41
CA GLY A 296 31.54 -7.63 15.29
C GLY A 296 30.14 -8.10 14.88
N ILE A 297 29.19 -7.15 14.87
CA ILE A 297 27.78 -7.43 14.58
C ILE A 297 27.61 -7.91 13.15
N LEU A 298 26.81 -8.97 12.96
CA LEU A 298 26.48 -9.52 11.65
C LEU A 298 24.98 -9.82 11.60
N GLY A 299 24.21 -8.85 11.14
CA GLY A 299 22.78 -9.05 10.94
C GLY A 299 22.04 -7.82 10.43
N ASP A 300 20.77 -8.03 10.12
CA ASP A 300 19.85 -6.98 9.70
C ASP A 300 19.11 -6.42 10.91
N PHE A 301 19.16 -5.10 11.04
CA PHE A 301 18.32 -4.34 11.96
C PHE A 301 17.01 -4.00 11.23
N VAL A 302 15.89 -4.55 11.72
CA VAL A 302 14.60 -4.48 11.03
C VAL A 302 13.59 -3.76 11.88
N VAL A 303 13.04 -2.67 11.34
CA VAL A 303 11.92 -1.93 11.91
C VAL A 303 10.68 -2.20 11.07
N ARG A 304 9.58 -2.61 11.73
CA ARG A 304 8.26 -2.79 11.14
C ARG A 304 7.29 -1.80 11.75
N TYR A 305 6.42 -1.25 10.94
CA TYR A 305 5.33 -0.40 11.40
C TYR A 305 4.19 -0.40 10.39
N ASP A 306 3.02 0.06 10.79
CA ASP A 306 1.93 0.45 9.90
C ASP A 306 1.43 1.83 10.31
N VAL A 307 0.43 2.33 9.60
CA VAL A 307 -0.16 3.65 9.87
C VAL A 307 -1.68 3.56 9.95
N GLN A 308 -2.27 4.49 10.67
CA GLN A 308 -3.71 4.64 10.71
C GLN A 308 -4.23 5.04 9.33
N ARG A 309 -4.97 4.13 8.67
CA ARG A 309 -5.48 4.34 7.32
C ARG A 309 -6.83 5.06 7.32
N GLU A 310 -6.94 6.12 6.52
CA GLU A 310 -8.18 6.85 6.27
C GLU A 310 -9.17 6.02 5.42
N LEU A 311 -10.47 6.30 5.58
CA LEU A 311 -11.53 5.75 4.72
C LEU A 311 -11.79 6.71 3.57
N GLY A 312 -11.99 6.21 2.35
CA GLY A 312 -12.25 7.04 1.18
C GLY A 312 -11.11 7.00 0.18
N ILE A 313 -10.76 8.15 -0.39
CA ILE A 313 -9.76 8.23 -1.46
C ILE A 313 -8.34 7.92 -1.01
N GLY A 314 -8.04 7.92 0.31
CA GLY A 314 -6.69 7.74 0.85
C GLY A 314 -6.09 9.05 1.36
N ASP A 315 -4.79 9.03 1.64
CA ASP A 315 -4.05 10.18 2.17
C ASP A 315 -3.35 10.93 1.03
N ILE A 316 -3.53 12.25 0.96
CA ILE A 316 -2.89 13.12 -0.04
C ILE A 316 -2.10 14.19 0.69
N GLN A 317 -0.79 14.16 0.44
CA GLN A 317 0.18 15.09 1.01
C GLN A 317 0.68 16.01 -0.09
N VAL A 318 0.78 17.31 0.20
CA VAL A 318 1.13 18.35 -0.77
C VAL A 318 2.29 19.16 -0.23
N LEU A 319 3.33 19.36 -1.02
CA LEU A 319 4.49 20.16 -0.63
C LEU A 319 5.22 20.69 -1.88
N ASN A 320 5.58 21.96 -1.88
CA ASN A 320 6.40 22.60 -2.93
C ASN A 320 5.92 22.30 -4.38
N GLY A 321 4.63 22.46 -4.64
CA GLY A 321 4.05 22.24 -5.98
C GLY A 321 3.97 20.76 -6.41
N HIS A 322 4.25 19.82 -5.52
CA HIS A 322 4.12 18.38 -5.76
C HIS A 322 3.13 17.77 -4.76
N PHE A 323 2.55 16.63 -5.13
CA PHE A 323 1.73 15.84 -4.22
C PHE A 323 2.10 14.36 -4.27
N VAL A 324 1.86 13.68 -3.15
CA VAL A 324 1.93 12.22 -3.02
C VAL A 324 0.61 11.71 -2.47
N HIS A 325 0.05 10.71 -3.13
CA HIS A 325 -1.23 10.10 -2.82
C HIS A 325 -1.03 8.62 -2.46
N TYR A 326 -1.35 8.27 -1.21
CA TYR A 326 -1.30 6.93 -0.65
C TYR A 326 -2.72 6.34 -0.59
N PHE A 327 -2.99 5.35 -1.42
CA PHE A 327 -4.28 4.66 -1.49
C PHE A 327 -4.16 3.21 -1.00
N ALA A 328 -4.72 2.95 0.18
CA ALA A 328 -4.71 1.62 0.81
C ALA A 328 -6.04 1.35 1.54
N PRO A 329 -7.16 1.17 0.82
CA PRO A 329 -8.47 0.99 1.44
C PRO A 329 -8.48 -0.24 2.36
N LYS A 330 -9.30 -0.16 3.41
CA LYS A 330 -9.51 -1.19 4.43
C LYS A 330 -10.98 -1.61 4.46
N ASP A 331 -11.25 -2.71 5.14
CA ASP A 331 -12.61 -3.22 5.38
C ASP A 331 -13.39 -3.50 4.08
N LEU A 332 -12.66 -3.87 3.02
CA LEU A 332 -13.24 -4.33 1.77
C LEU A 332 -13.32 -5.86 1.76
N PRO A 333 -14.40 -6.42 1.20
CA PRO A 333 -14.53 -7.84 1.03
C PRO A 333 -13.60 -8.33 -0.07
N ALA A 334 -13.15 -9.56 0.05
CA ALA A 334 -12.15 -10.08 -0.83
C ALA A 334 -12.78 -10.70 -2.08
N VAL A 335 -12.19 -10.38 -3.24
CA VAL A 335 -12.71 -10.78 -4.55
C VAL A 335 -12.32 -12.23 -4.85
N PRO A 336 -13.23 -13.09 -5.34
CA PRO A 336 -12.89 -14.43 -5.81
C PRO A 336 -11.83 -14.40 -6.90
N LYS A 337 -10.92 -15.36 -6.87
CA LYS A 337 -9.83 -15.44 -7.86
C LYS A 337 -9.84 -16.76 -8.64
N ASN A 338 -9.40 -16.65 -9.90
CA ASN A 338 -9.15 -17.75 -10.81
C ASN A 338 -7.64 -17.90 -10.96
N VAL A 339 -7.05 -18.96 -10.40
CA VAL A 339 -5.60 -19.13 -10.37
C VAL A 339 -5.14 -20.37 -11.12
N VAL A 340 -4.22 -20.19 -12.06
CA VAL A 340 -3.53 -21.31 -12.72
C VAL A 340 -2.07 -21.34 -12.29
N PHE A 341 -1.67 -22.43 -11.64
CA PHE A 341 -0.28 -22.66 -11.24
C PHE A 341 0.43 -23.42 -12.36
N VAL A 342 1.44 -22.79 -12.96
CA VAL A 342 2.27 -23.36 -14.03
C VAL A 342 3.64 -23.67 -13.44
N ILE A 343 3.93 -24.96 -13.28
CA ILE A 343 5.04 -25.46 -12.46
C ILE A 343 6.04 -26.21 -13.34
N ASP A 344 7.29 -25.78 -13.28
CA ASP A 344 8.39 -26.47 -13.94
C ASP A 344 8.66 -27.83 -13.26
N THR A 345 8.74 -28.86 -14.10
CA THR A 345 9.05 -30.24 -13.72
C THR A 345 10.21 -30.79 -14.55
N SER A 346 11.09 -29.93 -15.04
CA SER A 346 12.35 -30.29 -15.69
C SER A 346 13.29 -31.03 -14.73
N ALA A 347 14.30 -31.71 -15.29
CA ALA A 347 15.23 -32.51 -14.51
C ALA A 347 16.04 -31.68 -13.48
N SER A 348 16.26 -30.39 -13.72
CA SER A 348 16.97 -29.48 -12.81
C SER A 348 16.24 -29.29 -11.47
N MET A 349 14.91 -29.45 -11.45
CA MET A 349 14.10 -29.31 -10.24
C MET A 349 14.29 -30.46 -9.24
N LEU A 350 15.04 -31.50 -9.59
CA LEU A 350 15.28 -32.67 -8.73
C LEU A 350 15.86 -32.27 -7.35
N GLY A 351 15.44 -32.98 -6.30
CA GLY A 351 15.96 -32.80 -4.95
C GLY A 351 15.15 -31.82 -4.11
N ALA A 352 15.82 -30.87 -3.45
CA ALA A 352 15.20 -29.96 -2.49
C ALA A 352 14.19 -29.00 -3.15
N LYS A 353 14.50 -28.47 -4.35
CA LYS A 353 13.65 -27.53 -5.09
C LYS A 353 12.24 -28.06 -5.33
N MET A 354 12.12 -29.26 -5.91
CA MET A 354 10.81 -29.90 -6.13
C MET A 354 10.10 -30.25 -4.81
N ARG A 355 10.83 -30.72 -3.78
CA ARG A 355 10.24 -31.04 -2.47
C ARG A 355 9.62 -29.80 -1.84
N GLN A 356 10.38 -28.71 -1.73
CA GLN A 356 9.92 -27.43 -1.18
C GLN A 356 8.78 -26.82 -2.00
N THR A 357 8.82 -26.97 -3.33
CA THR A 357 7.73 -26.55 -4.22
C THR A 357 6.44 -27.30 -3.89
N LYS A 358 6.49 -28.64 -3.77
CA LYS A 358 5.31 -29.44 -3.39
C LYS A 358 4.76 -29.03 -2.02
N ASP A 359 5.63 -28.83 -1.04
CA ASP A 359 5.26 -28.42 0.32
C ASP A 359 4.57 -27.05 0.33
N ALA A 360 5.07 -26.08 -0.46
CA ALA A 360 4.44 -24.78 -0.63
C ALA A 360 3.04 -24.91 -1.27
N LEU A 361 2.91 -25.68 -2.35
CA LEU A 361 1.64 -25.89 -3.04
C LEU A 361 0.60 -26.57 -2.13
N PHE A 362 1.01 -27.54 -1.32
CA PHE A 362 0.13 -28.16 -0.34
C PHE A 362 -0.36 -27.18 0.73
N THR A 363 0.46 -26.18 1.05
CA THR A 363 0.08 -25.13 2.00
C THR A 363 -0.85 -24.12 1.34
N ILE A 364 -0.52 -23.64 0.13
CA ILE A 364 -1.34 -22.72 -0.67
C ILE A 364 -2.75 -23.30 -0.91
N LEU A 365 -2.86 -24.61 -1.16
CA LEU A 365 -4.16 -25.28 -1.33
C LEU A 365 -5.07 -25.17 -0.10
N LYS A 366 -4.53 -24.98 1.11
CA LYS A 366 -5.32 -24.77 2.33
C LYS A 366 -5.83 -23.33 2.46
N ASP A 367 -5.11 -22.39 1.86
CA ASP A 367 -5.39 -20.95 1.93
C ASP A 367 -6.34 -20.48 0.81
N LEU A 368 -6.62 -21.35 -0.17
CA LEU A 368 -7.65 -21.12 -1.19
C LEU A 368 -9.05 -21.07 -0.57
N ARG A 369 -9.85 -20.09 -0.97
CA ARG A 369 -11.21 -19.88 -0.42
C ARG A 369 -12.24 -20.66 -1.23
N PRO A 370 -13.39 -21.05 -0.65
CA PRO A 370 -14.43 -21.80 -1.36
C PRO A 370 -14.94 -21.14 -2.65
N GLY A 371 -14.90 -19.80 -2.74
CA GLY A 371 -15.30 -19.06 -3.95
C GLY A 371 -14.23 -19.00 -5.04
N ASP A 372 -12.99 -19.41 -4.76
CA ASP A 372 -11.90 -19.38 -5.71
C ASP A 372 -11.98 -20.60 -6.68
N HIS A 373 -11.42 -20.42 -7.87
CA HIS A 373 -11.26 -21.49 -8.86
C HIS A 373 -9.78 -21.68 -9.18
N PHE A 374 -9.35 -22.92 -9.40
CA PHE A 374 -7.95 -23.20 -9.64
C PHE A 374 -7.69 -24.35 -10.62
N ASN A 375 -6.47 -24.39 -11.16
CA ASN A 375 -5.94 -25.52 -11.91
C ASN A 375 -4.41 -25.59 -11.80
N PHE A 376 -3.84 -26.76 -12.10
CA PHE A 376 -2.40 -27.01 -12.12
C PHE A 376 -1.94 -27.46 -13.50
N ILE A 377 -0.83 -26.90 -13.94
CA ILE A 377 -0.15 -27.26 -15.17
C ILE A 377 1.30 -27.57 -14.79
N SER A 378 1.76 -28.77 -15.12
CA SER A 378 3.18 -29.13 -15.02
C SER A 378 3.80 -29.16 -16.40
N PHE A 379 4.99 -28.58 -16.56
CA PHE A 379 5.67 -28.56 -17.85
C PHE A 379 7.11 -29.06 -17.75
N SER A 380 7.55 -29.73 -18.81
CA SER A 380 8.96 -30.03 -19.07
C SER A 380 9.18 -30.12 -20.59
N ASN A 381 9.52 -31.31 -21.11
CA ASN A 381 9.39 -31.63 -22.54
C ASN A 381 7.92 -31.75 -22.97
N LYS A 382 7.06 -32.17 -22.03
CA LYS A 382 5.63 -32.36 -22.23
C LYS A 382 4.88 -31.47 -21.25
N ILE A 383 3.74 -30.95 -21.67
CA ILE A 383 2.85 -30.16 -20.81
C ILE A 383 1.70 -31.06 -20.39
N LYS A 384 1.43 -31.14 -19.09
CA LYS A 384 0.31 -31.89 -18.52
C LYS A 384 -0.56 -30.94 -17.72
N VAL A 385 -1.86 -30.95 -18.01
CA VAL A 385 -2.88 -30.18 -17.30
C VAL A 385 -3.62 -31.14 -16.38
N TRP A 386 -3.78 -30.79 -15.10
CA TRP A 386 -4.46 -31.64 -14.12
C TRP A 386 -5.95 -31.84 -14.46
N GLN A 387 -6.66 -30.74 -14.74
CA GLN A 387 -8.06 -30.74 -15.17
C GLN A 387 -8.15 -30.10 -16.57
N PRO A 388 -8.15 -30.89 -17.65
CA PRO A 388 -8.23 -30.34 -19.01
C PRO A 388 -9.49 -29.51 -19.22
N ASN A 389 -9.35 -28.36 -19.90
CA ASN A 389 -10.43 -27.48 -20.37
C ASN A 389 -11.41 -26.96 -19.30
N ARG A 390 -11.02 -26.97 -18.02
CA ARG A 390 -11.83 -26.39 -16.95
C ARG A 390 -10.98 -25.86 -15.81
N LEU A 391 -11.44 -24.77 -15.19
CA LEU A 391 -11.05 -24.45 -13.82
C LEU A 391 -12.06 -25.10 -12.87
N VAL A 392 -11.56 -25.62 -11.74
CA VAL A 392 -12.42 -26.29 -10.76
C VAL A 392 -12.59 -25.43 -9.51
N PRO A 393 -13.77 -25.44 -8.88
CA PRO A 393 -14.00 -24.74 -7.62
C PRO A 393 -13.26 -25.43 -6.47
N VAL A 394 -13.00 -24.68 -5.41
CA VAL A 394 -12.36 -25.19 -4.19
C VAL A 394 -13.37 -26.03 -3.38
N THR A 395 -13.30 -27.34 -3.56
CA THR A 395 -14.08 -28.33 -2.80
C THR A 395 -13.16 -29.35 -2.13
N PRO A 396 -13.57 -30.00 -1.02
CA PRO A 396 -12.74 -31.00 -0.36
C PRO A 396 -12.29 -32.14 -1.30
N LEU A 397 -13.14 -32.53 -2.25
CA LEU A 397 -12.84 -33.54 -3.27
C LEU A 397 -11.77 -33.04 -4.25
N ASN A 398 -11.95 -31.85 -4.82
CA ASN A 398 -11.00 -31.25 -5.75
C ASN A 398 -9.64 -30.99 -5.09
N ILE A 399 -9.63 -30.54 -3.84
CA ILE A 399 -8.39 -30.34 -3.07
C ILE A 399 -7.66 -31.68 -2.86
N ARG A 400 -8.38 -32.75 -2.51
CA ARG A 400 -7.78 -34.08 -2.34
C ARG A 400 -7.17 -34.58 -3.65
N ASP A 401 -7.87 -34.42 -4.76
CA ASP A 401 -7.39 -34.89 -6.06
C ASP A 401 -6.26 -34.02 -6.63
N ALA A 402 -6.26 -32.71 -6.35
CA ALA A 402 -5.14 -31.81 -6.63
C ALA A 402 -3.88 -32.22 -5.85
N LYS A 403 -4.03 -32.58 -4.57
CA LYS A 403 -2.90 -33.07 -3.76
C LYS A 403 -2.28 -34.33 -4.35
N LYS A 404 -3.09 -35.26 -4.88
CA LYS A 404 -2.58 -36.44 -5.59
C LYS A 404 -1.78 -36.06 -6.83
N PHE A 405 -2.29 -35.11 -7.63
CA PHE A 405 -1.57 -34.62 -8.81
C PHE A 405 -0.21 -34.00 -8.44
N ILE A 406 -0.16 -33.12 -7.44
CA ILE A 406 1.07 -32.48 -6.95
C ILE A 406 2.06 -33.54 -6.43
N TYR A 407 1.58 -34.53 -5.68
CA TYR A 407 2.40 -35.61 -5.16
C TYR A 407 3.10 -36.39 -6.28
N LEU A 408 2.40 -36.62 -7.39
CA LEU A 408 2.88 -37.37 -8.56
C LEU A 408 3.79 -36.58 -9.52
N LEU A 409 4.06 -35.29 -9.25
CA LEU A 409 5.00 -34.52 -10.08
C LEU A 409 6.42 -35.10 -9.98
N MET A 410 7.01 -35.45 -11.13
CA MET A 410 8.34 -36.06 -11.22
C MET A 410 9.26 -35.20 -12.11
N PRO A 411 10.36 -34.65 -11.56
CA PRO A 411 11.35 -33.87 -12.31
C PRO A 411 11.98 -34.71 -13.44
N THR A 412 11.70 -34.39 -14.70
CA THR A 412 12.20 -35.10 -15.89
C THR A 412 12.21 -34.19 -17.12
N GLY A 413 13.17 -34.38 -18.04
CA GLY A 413 13.23 -33.65 -19.32
C GLY A 413 13.78 -32.22 -19.22
N GLY A 414 13.58 -31.44 -20.28
CA GLY A 414 13.93 -30.02 -20.42
C GLY A 414 12.76 -29.09 -20.08
N THR A 415 12.78 -27.87 -20.62
CA THR A 415 11.98 -26.73 -20.14
C THR A 415 11.31 -26.01 -21.31
N ASN A 416 10.01 -26.23 -21.52
CA ASN A 416 9.19 -25.56 -22.53
C ASN A 416 8.33 -24.44 -21.93
N ILE A 417 8.92 -23.24 -21.77
CA ILE A 417 8.27 -22.08 -21.15
C ILE A 417 7.12 -21.54 -22.01
N ASP A 418 7.35 -21.33 -23.31
CA ASP A 418 6.38 -20.75 -24.23
C ASP A 418 5.09 -21.58 -24.29
N GLY A 419 5.21 -22.88 -24.53
CA GLY A 419 4.06 -23.77 -24.59
C GLY A 419 3.29 -23.83 -23.26
N ALA A 420 3.99 -23.79 -22.12
CA ALA A 420 3.37 -23.83 -20.80
C ALA A 420 2.53 -22.57 -20.52
N ILE A 421 3.06 -21.40 -20.86
CA ILE A 421 2.35 -20.12 -20.72
C ILE A 421 1.16 -20.04 -21.68
N GLN A 422 1.32 -20.47 -22.92
CA GLN A 422 0.21 -20.51 -23.88
C GLN A 422 -0.91 -21.44 -23.40
N MET A 423 -0.57 -22.62 -22.88
CA MET A 423 -1.55 -23.56 -22.33
C MET A 423 -2.27 -22.97 -21.11
N GLY A 424 -1.54 -22.40 -20.15
CA GLY A 424 -2.13 -21.72 -18.98
C GLY A 424 -3.06 -20.57 -19.37
N SER A 425 -2.65 -19.81 -20.38
CA SER A 425 -3.45 -18.71 -20.94
C SER A 425 -4.71 -19.22 -21.66
N SER A 426 -4.65 -20.36 -22.37
CA SER A 426 -5.82 -20.97 -23.01
C SER A 426 -6.86 -21.39 -21.98
N VAL A 427 -6.43 -22.09 -20.93
CA VAL A 427 -7.32 -22.58 -19.86
C VAL A 427 -8.06 -21.43 -19.17
N LEU A 428 -7.37 -20.33 -18.85
CA LEU A 428 -8.02 -19.15 -18.27
C LEU A 428 -8.96 -18.45 -19.26
N ARG A 429 -8.55 -18.30 -20.52
CA ARG A 429 -9.36 -17.60 -21.54
C ARG A 429 -10.64 -18.35 -21.88
N GLU A 430 -10.58 -19.67 -21.99
CA GLU A 430 -11.75 -20.52 -22.21
C GLU A 430 -12.75 -20.36 -21.06
N TYR A 431 -12.28 -20.36 -19.81
CA TYR A 431 -13.12 -20.12 -18.64
C TYR A 431 -13.73 -18.72 -18.63
N LEU A 432 -12.94 -17.68 -18.93
CA LEU A 432 -13.41 -16.29 -19.00
C LEU A 432 -14.38 -16.03 -20.15
N SER A 433 -14.38 -16.87 -21.18
CA SER A 433 -15.31 -16.76 -22.33
C SER A 433 -16.58 -17.60 -22.13
N GLY A 434 -16.62 -18.45 -21.11
CA GLY A 434 -17.75 -19.31 -20.80
C GLY A 434 -18.88 -18.62 -20.05
N SER A 435 -20.09 -19.18 -20.15
CA SER A 435 -21.32 -18.71 -19.49
C SER A 435 -21.26 -18.74 -17.95
N ASP A 436 -20.35 -19.56 -17.39
CA ASP A 436 -20.11 -19.72 -15.95
C ASP A 436 -19.13 -18.67 -15.37
N SER A 437 -18.67 -17.72 -16.18
CA SER A 437 -17.80 -16.63 -15.70
C SER A 437 -18.59 -15.76 -14.71
N GLY A 438 -18.28 -15.89 -13.43
CA GLY A 438 -18.68 -14.90 -12.44
C GLY A 438 -18.10 -13.56 -12.87
N GLN A 439 -18.97 -12.63 -13.27
CA GLN A 439 -18.62 -11.45 -14.08
C GLN A 439 -17.43 -10.64 -13.56
N ASN A 440 -17.15 -10.66 -12.25
CA ASN A 440 -16.07 -9.87 -11.66
C ASN A 440 -15.20 -10.72 -10.70
N SER A 441 -14.30 -11.54 -11.27
CA SER A 441 -13.28 -12.32 -10.56
C SER A 441 -11.88 -11.96 -11.06
N VAL A 442 -10.88 -11.97 -10.17
CA VAL A 442 -9.49 -11.66 -10.54
C VAL A 442 -8.83 -12.92 -11.07
N SER A 443 -8.30 -12.86 -12.29
CA SER A 443 -7.63 -13.99 -12.94
C SER A 443 -6.12 -13.80 -12.95
N LEU A 444 -5.37 -14.84 -12.58
CA LEU A 444 -3.91 -14.78 -12.49
C LEU A 444 -3.22 -16.12 -12.77
N ILE A 445 -2.06 -16.04 -13.40
CA ILE A 445 -1.12 -17.16 -13.59
C ILE A 445 0.04 -17.00 -12.62
N ILE A 446 0.38 -18.07 -11.92
CA ILE A 446 1.62 -18.15 -11.12
C ILE A 446 2.55 -19.13 -11.83
N PHE A 447 3.60 -18.60 -12.46
CA PHE A 447 4.59 -19.34 -13.24
C PHE A 447 5.87 -19.54 -12.42
N LEU A 448 6.30 -20.80 -12.28
CA LEU A 448 7.47 -21.17 -11.50
C LEU A 448 8.47 -21.93 -12.38
N THR A 449 9.74 -21.52 -12.38
CA THR A 449 10.84 -22.23 -13.07
C THR A 449 12.18 -22.08 -12.34
N ASP A 450 13.09 -23.04 -12.54
CA ASP A 450 14.47 -22.97 -12.08
C ASP A 450 15.50 -22.89 -13.23
N GLY A 451 15.03 -22.77 -14.48
CA GLY A 451 15.86 -22.88 -15.65
C GLY A 451 15.52 -21.90 -16.78
N ARG A 452 16.31 -21.99 -17.85
CA ARG A 452 16.09 -21.29 -19.12
C ARG A 452 15.21 -22.13 -20.06
N PRO A 453 14.52 -21.52 -21.03
CA PRO A 453 13.83 -22.31 -22.05
C PRO A 453 14.85 -23.16 -22.84
N THR A 454 14.53 -24.44 -23.04
CA THR A 454 15.39 -25.40 -23.75
C THR A 454 14.64 -26.22 -24.80
N ILE A 455 13.30 -26.23 -24.74
CA ILE A 455 12.42 -26.99 -25.63
C ILE A 455 11.34 -26.05 -26.16
N GLY A 456 10.96 -26.22 -27.43
CA GLY A 456 9.99 -25.34 -28.09
C GLY A 456 10.63 -24.03 -28.51
N GLU A 457 9.93 -22.91 -28.31
CA GLU A 457 10.49 -21.58 -28.54
C GLU A 457 11.45 -21.21 -27.40
N VAL A 458 12.67 -20.81 -27.77
CA VAL A 458 13.78 -20.50 -26.85
C VAL A 458 14.12 -19.02 -26.88
N GLN A 459 13.73 -18.31 -27.93
CA GLN A 459 14.05 -16.91 -28.13
C GLN A 459 13.18 -16.02 -27.23
N SER A 460 13.79 -15.39 -26.23
CA SER A 460 13.08 -14.60 -25.20
C SER A 460 12.15 -13.52 -25.79
N THR A 461 12.51 -12.87 -26.89
CA THR A 461 11.66 -11.86 -27.54
C THR A 461 10.37 -12.45 -28.14
N THR A 462 10.45 -13.65 -28.71
CA THR A 462 9.29 -14.35 -29.28
C THR A 462 8.37 -14.83 -28.17
N ILE A 463 8.93 -15.43 -27.11
CA ILE A 463 8.18 -15.88 -25.92
C ILE A 463 7.37 -14.72 -25.31
N LEU A 464 7.98 -13.55 -25.17
CA LEU A 464 7.29 -12.35 -24.65
C LEU A 464 6.14 -11.90 -25.57
N GLY A 465 6.37 -11.87 -26.89
CA GLY A 465 5.34 -11.52 -27.87
C GLY A 465 4.17 -12.51 -27.89
N ASN A 466 4.47 -13.81 -27.83
CA ASN A 466 3.48 -14.88 -27.72
C ASN A 466 2.67 -14.77 -26.43
N THR A 467 3.36 -14.53 -25.30
CA THR A 467 2.72 -14.37 -23.99
C THR A 467 1.76 -13.20 -24.00
N ARG A 468 2.18 -12.02 -24.47
CA ARG A 468 1.32 -10.83 -24.58
C ARG A 468 0.08 -11.12 -25.42
N SER A 469 0.26 -11.80 -26.55
CA SER A 469 -0.83 -12.17 -27.46
C SER A 469 -1.77 -13.22 -26.87
N ALA A 470 -1.27 -14.08 -25.97
CA ALA A 470 -2.06 -15.08 -25.27
C ALA A 470 -2.87 -14.48 -24.11
N VAL A 471 -2.29 -13.55 -23.37
CA VAL A 471 -2.91 -12.92 -22.20
C VAL A 471 -3.94 -11.85 -22.58
N GLN A 472 -3.65 -11.02 -23.59
CA GLN A 472 -4.54 -9.97 -24.10
C GLN A 472 -5.05 -9.02 -23.00
N GLU A 473 -4.21 -8.71 -22.01
CA GLU A 473 -4.53 -7.84 -20.86
C GLU A 473 -5.70 -8.32 -19.97
N LYS A 474 -6.15 -9.59 -20.13
CA LYS A 474 -7.31 -10.13 -19.39
C LYS A 474 -6.98 -10.65 -17.99
N PHE A 475 -5.71 -10.97 -17.73
CA PHE A 475 -5.26 -11.53 -16.45
C PHE A 475 -3.78 -11.23 -16.22
N CYS A 476 -3.32 -11.32 -14.98
CA CYS A 476 -1.92 -11.03 -14.66
C CYS A 476 -1.05 -12.30 -14.62
N VAL A 477 0.21 -12.16 -15.05
CA VAL A 477 1.20 -13.25 -14.99
C VAL A 477 2.26 -12.90 -13.94
N PHE A 478 2.32 -13.69 -12.89
CA PHE A 478 3.33 -13.60 -11.85
C PHE A 478 4.39 -14.68 -12.10
N THR A 479 5.66 -14.30 -12.08
CA THR A 479 6.77 -15.23 -12.34
C THR A 479 7.62 -15.42 -11.09
N ILE A 480 8.08 -16.64 -10.86
CA ILE A 480 8.96 -16.99 -9.76
C ILE A 480 10.15 -17.77 -10.32
N GLY A 481 11.36 -17.24 -10.10
CA GLY A 481 12.62 -17.89 -10.47
C GLY A 481 13.31 -18.49 -9.25
N ILE A 482 13.62 -19.78 -9.29
CA ILE A 482 14.38 -20.49 -8.25
C ILE A 482 15.84 -20.68 -8.69
N GLY A 483 16.80 -20.28 -7.85
CA GLY A 483 18.23 -20.54 -8.06
C GLY A 483 18.89 -19.58 -9.05
N ASN A 484 20.05 -19.95 -9.60
CA ASN A 484 20.86 -19.02 -10.42
C ASN A 484 20.82 -19.31 -11.92
N ASP A 485 20.24 -20.43 -12.32
CA ASP A 485 20.21 -20.90 -13.72
C ASP A 485 18.98 -20.41 -14.52
N VAL A 486 18.26 -19.43 -13.99
CA VAL A 486 17.05 -18.83 -14.56
C VAL A 486 17.39 -17.62 -15.47
N ASP A 487 16.64 -17.43 -16.56
CA ASP A 487 16.64 -16.16 -17.29
C ASP A 487 15.72 -15.14 -16.59
N TYR A 488 16.26 -14.46 -15.59
CA TYR A 488 15.53 -13.45 -14.82
C TYR A 488 15.01 -12.28 -15.68
N ARG A 489 15.70 -11.93 -16.76
CA ARG A 489 15.27 -10.83 -17.65
C ARG A 489 14.02 -11.23 -18.42
N LEU A 490 13.97 -12.46 -18.91
CA LEU A 490 12.76 -13.01 -19.53
C LEU A 490 11.59 -13.03 -18.54
N LEU A 491 11.79 -13.56 -17.32
CA LEU A 491 10.72 -13.67 -16.32
C LEU A 491 10.22 -12.32 -15.82
N GLU A 492 11.12 -11.37 -15.58
CA GLU A 492 10.77 -10.02 -15.15
C GLU A 492 9.96 -9.30 -16.22
N ARG A 493 10.42 -9.33 -17.47
CA ARG A 493 9.70 -8.69 -18.57
C ARG A 493 8.36 -9.36 -18.83
N MET A 494 8.28 -10.68 -18.76
CA MET A 494 7.03 -11.44 -18.88
C MET A 494 6.00 -11.02 -17.83
N ALA A 495 6.42 -10.85 -16.57
CA ALA A 495 5.51 -10.41 -15.52
C ALA A 495 5.11 -8.93 -15.69
N LEU A 496 6.09 -8.06 -15.97
CA LEU A 496 5.86 -6.63 -16.16
C LEU A 496 4.93 -6.32 -17.33
N ASP A 497 5.06 -7.04 -18.46
CA ASP A 497 4.21 -6.85 -19.64
C ASP A 497 2.76 -7.29 -19.40
N ASN A 498 2.51 -8.10 -18.37
CA ASN A 498 1.22 -8.72 -18.08
C ASN A 498 0.78 -8.43 -16.64
N CYS A 499 0.85 -7.16 -16.20
CA CYS A 499 0.38 -6.62 -14.91
C CYS A 499 0.83 -7.32 -13.62
N GLY A 500 1.79 -8.25 -13.69
CA GLY A 500 2.33 -8.98 -12.55
C GLY A 500 3.70 -8.47 -12.11
N MET A 501 4.32 -9.23 -11.22
CA MET A 501 5.68 -9.01 -10.74
C MET A 501 6.46 -10.32 -10.71
N MET A 502 7.78 -10.21 -10.75
CA MET A 502 8.70 -11.34 -10.63
C MET A 502 9.22 -11.47 -9.19
N ARG A 503 9.34 -12.71 -8.70
CA ARG A 503 10.00 -13.02 -7.43
C ARG A 503 11.21 -13.94 -7.66
N ARG A 504 12.33 -13.58 -7.05
CA ARG A 504 13.52 -14.43 -6.99
C ARG A 504 13.55 -15.22 -5.68
N ILE A 505 13.91 -16.49 -5.77
CA ILE A 505 14.16 -17.38 -4.64
C ILE A 505 15.61 -17.88 -4.76
N PRO A 506 16.53 -17.45 -3.88
CA PRO A 506 17.88 -17.98 -3.81
C PRO A 506 17.89 -19.50 -3.55
N GLU A 507 18.90 -20.21 -4.05
CA GLU A 507 18.97 -21.68 -3.97
C GLU A 507 19.16 -22.17 -2.52
N GLU A 508 19.87 -21.39 -1.72
CA GLU A 508 20.12 -21.62 -0.30
C GLU A 508 18.95 -21.23 0.62
N ALA A 509 17.93 -20.55 0.10
CA ALA A 509 16.79 -20.07 0.88
C ALA A 509 15.72 -21.17 1.04
N ASP A 510 14.83 -20.99 2.03
CA ASP A 510 13.64 -21.83 2.15
C ASP A 510 12.62 -21.43 1.06
N ALA A 511 12.70 -22.10 -0.09
CA ALA A 511 11.78 -21.88 -1.20
C ALA A 511 10.32 -22.09 -0.79
N SER A 512 10.04 -22.97 0.18
CA SER A 512 8.68 -23.22 0.62
C SER A 512 8.08 -21.99 1.31
N ALA A 513 8.82 -21.43 2.27
CA ALA A 513 8.44 -20.22 2.97
C ALA A 513 8.37 -18.99 2.05
N MET A 514 9.31 -18.84 1.11
CA MET A 514 9.30 -17.72 0.16
C MET A 514 8.14 -17.80 -0.83
N LEU A 515 7.82 -18.99 -1.35
CA LEU A 515 6.66 -19.21 -2.22
C LEU A 515 5.35 -18.89 -1.49
N LYS A 516 5.23 -19.36 -0.25
CA LYS A 516 4.07 -19.05 0.58
C LYS A 516 3.96 -17.55 0.85
N GLY A 517 5.05 -16.91 1.27
CA GLY A 517 5.07 -15.47 1.53
C GLY A 517 4.69 -14.65 0.31
N PHE A 518 5.17 -15.05 -0.88
CA PHE A 518 4.75 -14.44 -2.14
C PHE A 518 3.24 -14.65 -2.41
N TYR A 519 2.72 -15.86 -2.22
CA TYR A 519 1.29 -16.13 -2.38
C TYR A 519 0.45 -15.32 -1.38
N ASP A 520 0.89 -15.19 -0.13
CA ASP A 520 0.20 -14.40 0.90
C ASP A 520 0.10 -12.90 0.48
N GLU A 521 1.08 -12.37 -0.28
CA GLU A 521 1.06 -11.00 -0.81
C GLU A 521 -0.03 -10.80 -1.89
N ILE A 522 -0.30 -11.82 -2.72
CA ILE A 522 -1.21 -11.71 -3.90
C ILE A 522 -2.50 -12.53 -3.75
N GLY A 523 -2.64 -13.31 -2.68
CA GLY A 523 -3.68 -14.32 -2.52
C GLY A 523 -5.06 -13.76 -2.19
N THR A 524 -5.13 -12.49 -1.76
CA THR A 524 -6.37 -11.82 -1.34
C THR A 524 -6.57 -10.51 -2.11
N PRO A 525 -7.03 -10.55 -3.38
CA PRO A 525 -7.40 -9.34 -4.10
C PRO A 525 -8.64 -8.69 -3.47
N LEU A 526 -8.64 -7.36 -3.38
CA LEU A 526 -9.75 -6.56 -2.83
C LEU A 526 -10.40 -5.65 -3.88
N LEU A 527 -9.65 -5.14 -4.86
CA LEU A 527 -10.19 -4.31 -5.94
C LEU A 527 -9.54 -4.70 -7.28
N SER A 528 -10.30 -4.54 -8.37
CA SER A 528 -9.80 -4.56 -9.74
C SER A 528 -10.14 -3.26 -10.48
N ASP A 529 -9.52 -3.04 -11.64
CA ASP A 529 -9.81 -1.91 -12.56
C ASP A 529 -9.75 -0.53 -11.90
N ILE A 530 -8.72 -0.31 -11.10
CA ILE A 530 -8.57 0.89 -10.29
C ILE A 530 -8.02 2.01 -11.16
N ARG A 531 -8.80 3.08 -11.32
CA ARG A 531 -8.38 4.33 -11.98
C ARG A 531 -8.44 5.46 -10.98
N ILE A 532 -7.37 6.23 -10.92
CA ILE A 532 -7.27 7.40 -10.04
C ILE A 532 -7.06 8.62 -10.94
N ASN A 533 -8.10 9.43 -11.07
CA ASN A 533 -8.12 10.60 -11.91
C ASN A 533 -7.96 11.87 -11.07
N TYR A 534 -7.18 12.80 -11.60
CA TYR A 534 -6.96 14.13 -11.04
C TYR A 534 -7.43 15.17 -12.05
N THR A 535 -7.73 16.39 -11.58
CA THR A 535 -8.15 17.47 -12.49
C THR A 535 -7.00 17.91 -13.40
N GLU A 536 -7.17 17.76 -14.72
CA GLU A 536 -6.13 18.08 -15.71
C GLU A 536 -5.71 19.56 -15.68
N SER A 537 -6.61 20.47 -15.31
CA SER A 537 -6.30 21.91 -15.18
C SER A 537 -5.29 22.20 -14.05
N THR A 538 -5.18 21.31 -13.07
CA THR A 538 -4.41 21.53 -11.82
C THR A 538 -3.13 20.68 -11.77
N VAL A 539 -3.08 19.57 -12.52
CA VAL A 539 -1.97 18.61 -12.51
C VAL A 539 -1.35 18.54 -13.90
N GLY A 540 -0.06 18.85 -14.02
CA GLY A 540 0.67 18.77 -15.29
C GLY A 540 1.24 17.39 -15.59
N TYR A 541 1.67 16.69 -14.54
CA TYR A 541 2.23 15.35 -14.66
C TYR A 541 1.84 14.50 -13.46
N VAL A 542 1.48 13.25 -13.72
CA VAL A 542 1.19 12.25 -12.69
C VAL A 542 1.87 10.94 -13.08
N THR A 543 2.40 10.22 -12.08
CA THR A 543 2.90 8.85 -12.28
C THR A 543 1.73 7.90 -12.59
N GLN A 544 2.03 6.63 -12.87
CA GLN A 544 1.03 5.58 -13.09
C GLN A 544 -0.22 5.73 -12.19
N ASN A 545 -1.39 5.84 -12.81
CA ASN A 545 -2.67 6.08 -12.14
C ASN A 545 -3.76 5.03 -12.50
N LEU A 546 -3.39 4.02 -13.29
CA LEU A 546 -4.21 2.85 -13.62
C LEU A 546 -3.55 1.60 -13.01
N PHE A 547 -4.31 0.86 -12.22
CA PHE A 547 -3.86 -0.37 -11.56
C PHE A 547 -4.87 -1.49 -11.77
N THR A 548 -4.40 -2.63 -12.28
CA THR A 548 -5.28 -3.78 -12.57
C THR A 548 -5.85 -4.40 -11.30
N ASN A 549 -5.04 -4.51 -10.24
CA ASN A 549 -5.41 -5.19 -9.00
C ASN A 549 -4.85 -4.46 -7.79
N TYR A 550 -5.59 -4.51 -6.68
CA TYR A 550 -5.13 -4.14 -5.35
C TYR A 550 -5.33 -5.32 -4.40
N PHE A 551 -4.26 -5.70 -3.72
CA PHE A 551 -4.23 -6.85 -2.81
C PHE A 551 -4.27 -6.41 -1.34
N ASN A 552 -4.89 -7.22 -0.49
CA ASN A 552 -4.96 -6.95 0.92
C ASN A 552 -3.54 -6.82 1.52
N GLY A 553 -3.33 -5.79 2.33
CA GLY A 553 -2.03 -5.52 2.93
C GLY A 553 -1.00 -4.85 2.01
N SER A 554 -1.37 -4.52 0.76
CA SER A 554 -0.57 -3.69 -0.14
C SER A 554 -0.95 -2.21 -0.03
N GLU A 555 -0.34 -1.37 -0.86
CA GLU A 555 -0.62 0.07 -0.99
C GLU A 555 -0.32 0.52 -2.43
N ILE A 556 -1.12 1.44 -2.94
CA ILE A 556 -0.87 2.17 -4.18
C ILE A 556 -0.32 3.55 -3.82
N VAL A 557 0.82 3.92 -4.43
CA VAL A 557 1.43 5.25 -4.25
C VAL A 557 1.51 5.94 -5.60
N ILE A 558 0.94 7.12 -5.67
CA ILE A 558 0.96 7.98 -6.86
C ILE A 558 1.61 9.30 -6.47
N ALA A 559 2.43 9.86 -7.35
CA ALA A 559 2.97 11.20 -7.18
C ALA A 559 2.66 12.06 -8.40
N GLY A 560 2.49 13.36 -8.18
CA GLY A 560 2.24 14.29 -9.28
C GLY A 560 2.81 15.68 -9.03
N LYS A 561 2.91 16.44 -10.12
CA LYS A 561 3.36 17.82 -10.15
C LYS A 561 2.19 18.73 -10.53
N LEU A 562 1.93 19.72 -9.68
CA LEU A 562 0.87 20.71 -9.87
C LEU A 562 1.32 21.73 -10.93
N THR A 563 0.43 22.09 -11.85
CA THR A 563 0.62 23.20 -12.81
C THR A 563 0.23 24.53 -12.20
N ASN A 564 -0.84 24.54 -11.42
CA ASN A 564 -1.37 25.72 -10.75
C ASN A 564 -1.28 25.54 -9.24
N ALA A 565 -0.22 26.09 -8.64
CA ALA A 565 -0.03 26.08 -7.19
C ALA A 565 -1.07 26.94 -6.44
N ASN A 566 -1.78 27.83 -7.14
CA ASN A 566 -2.79 28.72 -6.57
C ASN A 566 -4.21 28.13 -6.61
N ALA A 567 -4.39 26.90 -7.09
CA ALA A 567 -5.69 26.25 -7.06
C ALA A 567 -6.17 26.05 -5.60
N GLU A 568 -7.44 26.34 -5.33
CA GLU A 568 -7.99 26.17 -3.98
C GLU A 568 -8.09 24.69 -3.58
N SER A 569 -8.45 23.83 -4.55
CA SER A 569 -8.65 22.40 -4.33
C SER A 569 -8.22 21.54 -5.51
N LEU A 570 -7.85 20.30 -5.21
CA LEU A 570 -7.57 19.23 -6.16
C LEU A 570 -8.74 18.23 -6.15
N HIS A 571 -9.49 18.14 -7.24
CA HIS A 571 -10.54 17.14 -7.38
C HIS A 571 -9.92 15.78 -7.74
N VAL A 572 -10.20 14.76 -6.92
CA VAL A 572 -9.71 13.40 -7.08
C VAL A 572 -10.89 12.45 -7.19
N GLN A 573 -10.86 11.59 -8.21
CA GLN A 573 -11.85 10.55 -8.43
C GLN A 573 -11.15 9.18 -8.52
N VAL A 574 -11.52 8.27 -7.64
CA VAL A 574 -11.09 6.86 -7.65
C VAL A 574 -12.25 6.02 -8.12
N THR A 575 -12.10 5.30 -9.24
CA THR A 575 -13.07 4.29 -9.68
C THR A 575 -12.43 2.92 -9.58
N ALA A 576 -13.13 1.94 -9.01
CA ALA A 576 -12.66 0.58 -8.89
C ALA A 576 -13.83 -0.41 -8.91
N SER A 577 -13.53 -1.67 -9.17
CA SER A 577 -14.49 -2.78 -9.15
C SER A 577 -14.21 -3.70 -7.96
N ASN A 578 -15.27 -4.14 -7.27
CA ASN A 578 -15.21 -5.13 -6.19
C ASN A 578 -16.37 -6.12 -6.36
N ASN A 579 -16.07 -7.37 -6.73
CA ASN A 579 -17.12 -8.33 -7.12
C ASN A 579 -18.09 -7.66 -8.09
N ASP A 580 -19.40 -7.89 -7.98
CA ASP A 580 -20.45 -7.29 -8.80
C ASP A 580 -20.71 -5.79 -8.55
N LYS A 581 -19.85 -5.10 -7.80
CA LYS A 581 -20.05 -3.70 -7.40
C LYS A 581 -19.03 -2.78 -8.03
N SER A 582 -19.50 -1.68 -8.62
CA SER A 582 -18.67 -0.54 -8.99
C SER A 582 -18.57 0.41 -7.80
N ILE A 583 -17.35 0.81 -7.46
CA ILE A 583 -17.03 1.74 -6.37
C ILE A 583 -16.47 3.02 -7.00
N VAL A 584 -17.06 4.14 -6.64
CA VAL A 584 -16.58 5.48 -7.01
C VAL A 584 -16.36 6.27 -5.73
N LEU A 585 -15.17 6.83 -5.55
CA LEU A 585 -14.82 7.69 -4.41
C LEU A 585 -14.36 9.02 -4.96
N GLU A 586 -14.94 10.11 -4.46
CA GLU A 586 -14.68 11.47 -4.95
C GLU A 586 -14.44 12.42 -3.78
N THR A 587 -13.44 13.28 -3.91
CA THR A 587 -13.14 14.30 -2.90
C THR A 587 -12.43 15.49 -3.53
N ASP A 588 -12.85 16.69 -3.14
CA ASP A 588 -12.12 17.93 -3.41
C ASP A 588 -11.16 18.18 -2.24
N VAL A 589 -9.86 18.00 -2.50
CA VAL A 589 -8.82 18.10 -1.49
C VAL A 589 -8.36 19.55 -1.37
N PRO A 590 -8.49 20.21 -0.20
CA PRO A 590 -8.06 21.59 -0.03
C PRO A 590 -6.54 21.69 -0.02
N LEU A 591 -5.95 22.25 -1.08
CA LEU A 591 -4.50 22.22 -1.31
C LEU A 591 -3.74 23.01 -0.24
N GLN A 592 -4.16 24.23 0.07
CA GLN A 592 -3.50 25.08 1.06
C GLN A 592 -3.49 24.46 2.46
N HIS A 593 -4.61 23.87 2.90
CA HIS A 593 -4.69 23.21 4.20
C HIS A 593 -3.77 21.98 4.26
N ARG A 594 -3.78 21.14 3.20
CA ARG A 594 -2.91 19.95 3.14
C ARG A 594 -1.43 20.32 3.08
N GLN A 595 -1.09 21.42 2.42
CA GLN A 595 0.28 21.92 2.40
C GLN A 595 0.75 22.35 3.79
N LEU A 596 -0.02 23.18 4.50
CA LEU A 596 0.32 23.62 5.86
C LEU A 596 0.47 22.44 6.83
N GLU A 597 -0.42 21.45 6.72
CA GLU A 597 -0.35 20.24 7.54
C GLU A 597 0.92 19.42 7.24
N THR A 598 1.26 19.25 5.96
CA THR A 598 2.46 18.52 5.51
C THR A 598 3.73 19.24 5.95
N GLU A 599 3.81 20.57 5.75
CA GLU A 599 4.94 21.39 6.20
C GLU A 599 5.18 21.30 7.70
N ARG A 600 4.11 21.33 8.51
CA ARG A 600 4.21 21.15 9.96
C ARG A 600 4.84 19.80 10.31
N ARG A 601 4.40 18.71 9.68
CA ARG A 601 4.93 17.35 9.93
C ARG A 601 6.39 17.22 9.52
N VAL A 602 6.77 17.81 8.38
CA VAL A 602 8.16 17.83 7.93
C VAL A 602 9.05 18.63 8.89
N LYS A 603 8.56 19.77 9.40
CA LYS A 603 9.26 20.55 10.44
C LYS A 603 9.44 19.78 11.75
N GLU A 604 8.41 19.06 12.20
CA GLU A 604 8.50 18.18 13.38
C GLU A 604 9.56 17.08 13.17
N ALA A 605 9.56 16.43 12.00
CA ALA A 605 10.52 15.40 11.64
C ALA A 605 11.96 15.93 11.59
N THR A 606 12.16 17.08 10.96
CA THR A 606 13.48 17.72 10.81
C THR A 606 14.02 18.27 12.14
N ALA A 607 13.16 18.83 12.99
CA ALA A 607 13.53 19.23 14.35
C ALA A 607 13.95 18.03 15.20
N ALA A 608 13.21 16.91 15.10
CA ALA A 608 13.59 15.67 15.78
C ALA A 608 14.96 15.17 15.27
N MET A 609 15.23 15.19 13.96
CA MET A 609 16.55 14.85 13.44
C MET A 609 17.67 15.69 14.07
N ALA A 610 17.48 17.01 14.16
CA ALA A 610 18.46 17.94 14.73
C ALA A 610 18.70 17.68 16.22
N ALA A 611 17.65 17.43 17.00
CA ALA A 611 17.74 17.13 18.43
C ALA A 611 18.46 15.80 18.75
N GLY A 612 18.57 14.88 17.79
CA GLY A 612 19.35 13.64 17.92
C GLY A 612 20.84 13.78 17.65
N ALA A 613 21.28 14.89 17.06
CA ALA A 613 22.68 15.15 16.79
C ALA A 613 23.40 15.69 18.04
N LYS A 614 23.76 14.82 18.99
CA LYS A 614 24.90 15.14 19.87
C LYS A 614 26.15 15.20 18.98
N ALA A 615 26.79 16.37 18.91
CA ALA A 615 27.99 16.59 18.10
C ALA A 615 29.06 15.54 18.42
N PRO A 616 29.69 14.89 17.42
CA PRO A 616 30.83 14.02 17.67
C PRO A 616 31.94 14.85 18.33
N ALA A 617 32.45 14.37 19.47
CA ALA A 617 33.59 14.95 20.17
C ALA A 617 34.89 14.75 19.34
N SER A 618 35.03 15.56 18.29
CA SER A 618 36.24 15.72 17.48
C SER A 618 36.06 16.99 16.65
N GLY A 619 36.46 18.13 17.21
CA GLY A 619 36.49 19.41 16.50
C GLY A 619 37.29 19.28 15.20
N SER A 620 36.63 19.55 14.06
CA SER A 620 37.19 19.85 12.72
C SER A 620 36.20 19.55 11.57
N LEU A 621 35.00 19.00 11.82
CA LEU A 621 34.05 18.60 10.75
C LEU A 621 32.68 19.32 10.81
N SER A 622 32.56 20.39 11.60
CA SER A 622 31.29 21.09 11.86
C SER A 622 30.64 21.79 10.65
N GLY A 623 31.29 21.79 9.47
CA GLY A 623 30.79 22.40 8.23
C GLY A 623 30.36 21.43 7.12
N LEU A 624 30.54 20.11 7.30
CA LEU A 624 30.21 19.07 6.29
C LEU A 624 29.10 18.12 6.80
N GLY A 625 28.15 18.66 7.57
CA GLY A 625 26.98 17.89 8.01
C GLY A 625 26.16 17.41 6.81
N PHE A 626 25.61 16.20 6.88
CA PHE A 626 24.69 15.71 5.85
C PHE A 626 23.51 16.69 5.72
N PRO A 627 23.18 17.18 4.52
CA PRO A 627 22.02 18.05 4.30
C PRO A 627 20.69 17.25 4.34
N LEU A 628 20.58 16.22 5.19
CA LEU A 628 19.36 15.40 5.32
C LEU A 628 18.14 16.24 5.66
N GLY A 629 18.32 17.33 6.43
CA GLY A 629 17.26 18.29 6.74
C GLY A 629 16.72 19.00 5.49
N SER A 630 17.60 19.51 4.64
CA SER A 630 17.21 20.18 3.38
C SER A 630 16.57 19.21 2.40
N ILE A 631 17.08 17.98 2.26
CA ILE A 631 16.50 16.97 1.35
C ILE A 631 15.10 16.53 1.83
N ALA A 632 14.92 16.40 3.14
CA ALA A 632 13.64 16.08 3.78
C ALA A 632 12.57 17.16 3.54
N GLU A 633 12.96 18.43 3.45
CA GLU A 633 12.06 19.56 3.14
C GLU A 633 11.49 19.50 1.71
N HIS A 634 12.09 18.69 0.83
CA HIS A 634 11.63 18.46 -0.53
C HIS A 634 11.10 17.03 -0.76
N PHE A 635 10.68 16.31 0.29
CA PHE A 635 10.37 14.88 0.15
C PHE A 635 9.32 14.57 -0.94
N ALA A 636 8.27 15.38 -1.08
CA ALA A 636 7.21 15.12 -2.07
C ALA A 636 7.73 15.19 -3.51
N GLU A 637 8.58 16.18 -3.79
CA GLU A 637 9.29 16.32 -5.07
C GLU A 637 10.25 15.15 -5.30
N ARG A 638 10.97 14.71 -4.26
CA ARG A 638 11.89 13.57 -4.37
C ARG A 638 11.17 12.24 -4.57
N VAL A 639 10.01 12.03 -3.92
CA VAL A 639 9.13 10.87 -4.18
C VAL A 639 8.63 10.89 -5.63
N TRP A 640 8.21 12.07 -6.13
CA TRP A 640 7.82 12.24 -7.52
C TRP A 640 8.96 11.89 -8.49
N GLY A 641 10.17 12.42 -8.26
CA GLY A 641 11.35 12.11 -9.05
C GLY A 641 11.71 10.62 -9.01
N PHE A 642 11.70 10.03 -7.82
CA PHE A 642 11.99 8.62 -7.59
C PHE A 642 11.02 7.69 -8.33
N LEU A 643 9.71 7.94 -8.23
CA LEU A 643 8.69 7.16 -8.94
C LEU A 643 8.74 7.38 -10.45
N SER A 644 8.97 8.62 -10.91
CA SER A 644 9.07 8.95 -12.33
C SER A 644 10.27 8.27 -13.00
N VAL A 645 11.41 8.20 -12.31
CA VAL A 645 12.59 7.44 -12.77
C VAL A 645 12.26 5.94 -12.83
N LYS A 646 11.65 5.36 -11.80
CA LYS A 646 11.24 3.94 -11.80
C LYS A 646 10.26 3.62 -12.93
N GLU A 647 9.30 4.51 -13.17
CA GLU A 647 8.34 4.38 -14.26
C GLU A 647 9.03 4.44 -15.62
N GLY A 648 9.94 5.39 -15.84
CA GLY A 648 10.73 5.47 -17.07
C GLY A 648 11.59 4.22 -17.32
N LEU A 649 12.24 3.69 -16.28
CA LEU A 649 13.02 2.45 -16.36
C LEU A 649 12.15 1.24 -16.70
N ARG A 650 10.94 1.13 -16.13
CA ARG A 650 9.97 0.07 -16.44
C ARG A 650 9.39 0.22 -17.84
N ALA A 651 9.02 1.43 -18.24
CA ALA A 651 8.47 1.72 -19.56
C ALA A 651 9.47 1.37 -20.66
N ARG A 652 10.77 1.65 -20.46
CA ARG A 652 11.87 1.20 -21.33
C ARG A 652 11.93 -0.32 -21.51
N LEU A 653 11.56 -1.10 -20.49
CA LEU A 653 11.51 -2.57 -20.57
C LEU A 653 10.27 -3.03 -21.34
N ARG A 654 9.14 -2.34 -21.18
CA ARG A 654 7.87 -2.62 -21.89
C ARG A 654 7.86 -2.17 -23.36
N SER A 655 8.73 -1.22 -23.74
CA SER A 655 8.77 -0.66 -25.09
C SER A 655 8.92 -1.75 -26.17
N THR A 656 8.15 -1.60 -27.24
CA THR A 656 8.15 -2.55 -28.37
C THR A 656 8.98 -2.01 -29.53
N THR A 657 9.02 -0.68 -29.68
CA THR A 657 9.82 -0.01 -30.70
C THR A 657 11.13 0.54 -30.13
N THR A 658 12.13 0.69 -31.01
CA THR A 658 13.41 1.31 -30.65
C THR A 658 13.25 2.78 -30.28
N LYS A 659 12.35 3.50 -30.96
CA LYS A 659 12.08 4.93 -30.71
C LYS A 659 11.48 5.18 -29.33
N GLU A 660 10.38 4.50 -28.98
CA GLU A 660 9.78 4.62 -27.64
C GLU A 660 10.79 4.31 -26.54
N ARG A 661 11.58 3.26 -26.75
CA ARG A 661 12.62 2.85 -25.81
C ARG A 661 13.66 3.94 -25.60
N GLU A 662 14.09 4.59 -26.68
CA GLU A 662 15.02 5.71 -26.64
C GLU A 662 14.44 6.91 -25.89
N ASP A 663 13.18 7.27 -26.17
CA ASP A 663 12.48 8.37 -25.51
C ASP A 663 12.36 8.12 -23.99
N HIS A 664 12.12 6.88 -23.58
CA HIS A 664 12.10 6.51 -22.16
C HIS A 664 13.51 6.51 -21.54
N ILE A 665 14.55 6.07 -22.27
CA ILE A 665 15.94 6.14 -21.81
C ILE A 665 16.34 7.59 -21.56
N GLN A 666 16.09 8.48 -22.52
CA GLN A 666 16.48 9.89 -22.40
C GLN A 666 15.75 10.56 -21.23
N ARG A 667 14.43 10.37 -21.12
CA ARG A 667 13.64 10.92 -20.01
C ARG A 667 14.10 10.40 -18.65
N ALA A 668 14.29 9.09 -18.52
CA ALA A 668 14.75 8.50 -17.27
C ALA A 668 16.16 8.98 -16.90
N THR A 669 17.07 9.09 -17.88
CA THR A 669 18.43 9.61 -17.66
C THR A 669 18.41 11.06 -17.20
N ASN A 670 17.64 11.94 -17.86
CA ASN A 670 17.53 13.35 -17.49
C ASN A 670 16.97 13.51 -16.07
N LEU A 671 15.93 12.75 -15.71
CA LEU A 671 15.39 12.74 -14.35
C LEU A 671 16.40 12.21 -13.33
N SER A 672 17.13 11.13 -13.64
CA SER A 672 18.18 10.60 -12.78
C SER A 672 19.29 11.63 -12.52
N LEU A 673 19.69 12.41 -13.53
CA LEU A 673 20.67 13.49 -13.37
C LEU A 673 20.11 14.64 -12.52
N THR A 674 18.88 15.05 -12.78
CA THR A 674 18.19 16.15 -12.06
C THR A 674 18.10 15.85 -10.57
N TYR A 675 17.80 14.60 -10.19
CA TYR A 675 17.66 14.19 -8.79
C TYR A 675 18.92 13.55 -8.20
N HIS A 676 20.01 13.48 -8.97
CA HIS A 676 21.27 12.83 -8.61
C HIS A 676 21.13 11.36 -8.19
N PHE A 677 20.20 10.63 -8.82
CA PHE A 677 20.02 9.21 -8.55
C PHE A 677 21.00 8.36 -9.37
N LEU A 678 21.78 7.53 -8.69
CA LEU A 678 22.52 6.46 -9.35
C LEU A 678 21.55 5.35 -9.78
N THR A 679 21.35 5.24 -11.08
CA THR A 679 20.50 4.24 -11.74
C THR A 679 21.28 3.45 -12.79
N PRO A 680 20.70 2.39 -13.39
CA PRO A 680 21.35 1.64 -14.47
C PRO A 680 21.76 2.48 -15.71
N LEU A 681 21.21 3.70 -15.87
CA LEU A 681 21.46 4.62 -16.99
C LEU A 681 22.51 5.72 -16.67
N THR A 682 22.95 5.79 -15.42
CA THR A 682 23.91 6.80 -14.93
C THR A 682 25.13 6.11 -14.30
N ASN A 683 26.22 6.85 -14.14
CA ASN A 683 27.39 6.43 -13.37
C ASN A 683 27.64 7.45 -12.25
N MET A 684 28.43 7.04 -11.24
CA MET A 684 28.96 7.96 -10.24
C MET A 684 30.46 8.07 -10.41
N VAL A 685 30.94 9.27 -10.75
CA VAL A 685 32.36 9.57 -10.94
C VAL A 685 32.84 10.36 -9.73
N VAL A 686 33.98 9.96 -9.17
CA VAL A 686 34.57 10.68 -8.04
C VAL A 686 35.69 11.56 -8.57
N GLU A 687 35.49 12.87 -8.51
CA GLU A 687 36.48 13.83 -9.00
C GLU A 687 37.71 13.85 -8.09
N LYS A 688 38.90 13.99 -8.71
CA LYS A 688 40.12 14.24 -7.97
C LYS A 688 40.20 15.75 -7.70
N PRO A 689 40.38 16.20 -6.45
CA PRO A 689 40.54 17.62 -6.19
C PRO A 689 41.75 18.16 -6.96
N VAL A 690 41.54 19.24 -7.72
CA VAL A 690 42.61 20.00 -8.36
C VAL A 690 43.37 20.72 -7.24
N VAL A 691 44.67 20.45 -7.15
CA VAL A 691 45.55 21.13 -6.20
C VAL A 691 46.08 22.37 -6.91
N LEU A 692 45.81 23.56 -6.38
CA LEU A 692 46.44 24.80 -6.86
C LEU A 692 47.95 24.72 -6.60
N ALA A 693 48.75 25.40 -7.42
CA ALA A 693 50.21 25.31 -7.38
C ALA A 693 50.83 25.71 -6.02
N ASP A 694 50.06 26.34 -5.13
CA ASP A 694 50.45 26.76 -3.78
C ASP A 694 50.07 25.76 -2.66
N GLY A 695 49.47 24.61 -3.01
CA GLY A 695 49.08 23.57 -2.05
C GLY A 695 47.75 23.83 -1.33
N THR A 696 46.99 24.85 -1.72
CA THR A 696 45.62 25.09 -1.24
C THR A 696 44.58 24.38 -2.12
N MET A 697 43.43 24.03 -1.53
CA MET A 697 42.29 23.44 -2.25
C MET A 697 41.51 24.58 -2.91
N GLU A 698 41.12 24.45 -4.18
CA GLU A 698 40.07 25.32 -4.74
C GLU A 698 38.79 25.14 -3.91
N THR A 699 38.27 26.24 -3.38
CA THR A 699 36.93 26.26 -2.80
C THR A 699 35.92 26.01 -3.91
N ALA A 700 35.01 25.05 -3.71
CA ALA A 700 33.86 24.85 -4.58
C ALA A 700 33.16 26.20 -4.82
N SER A 701 32.96 26.55 -6.10
CA SER A 701 32.28 27.77 -6.49
C SER A 701 30.85 27.78 -5.94
N ASN A 702 30.62 28.54 -4.87
CA ASN A 702 29.28 28.99 -4.50
C ASN A 702 28.92 30.14 -5.44
N ALA A 703 28.44 29.83 -6.63
CA ALA A 703 27.71 30.79 -7.44
C ALA A 703 26.29 30.92 -6.88
N ALA A 704 26.09 31.87 -5.96
CA ALA A 704 24.78 32.48 -5.80
C ALA A 704 24.48 33.31 -7.05
N PRO A 705 23.24 33.34 -7.56
CA PRO A 705 22.90 34.14 -8.73
C PRO A 705 22.94 35.61 -8.35
N GLU A 706 23.84 36.38 -8.96
CA GLU A 706 23.77 37.83 -8.93
C GLU A 706 22.54 38.29 -9.71
N ALA A 707 21.74 39.12 -9.04
CA ALA A 707 20.64 39.86 -9.62
C ALA A 707 21.21 41.10 -10.32
N ASP A 708 21.17 41.16 -11.64
CA ASP A 708 20.57 42.25 -12.43
C ASP A 708 20.69 41.92 -13.92
N GLU A 709 19.56 41.62 -14.58
CA GLU A 709 19.14 42.23 -15.84
C GLU A 709 17.73 41.75 -16.20
N THR A 710 16.86 42.72 -16.46
CA THR A 710 15.43 42.59 -16.78
C THR A 710 15.12 41.77 -18.04
N PRO A 711 13.87 41.26 -18.20
CA PRO A 711 13.56 40.10 -19.02
C PRO A 711 13.22 40.43 -20.48
N PRO A 712 13.48 39.52 -21.44
CA PRO A 712 12.68 39.46 -22.66
C PRO A 712 11.61 38.37 -22.55
N ALA A 713 10.41 38.76 -22.99
CA ALA A 713 9.22 37.94 -23.03
C ALA A 713 9.30 36.78 -24.05
N ALA A 714 8.62 35.69 -23.69
CA ALA A 714 7.77 34.84 -24.54
C ALA A 714 8.03 34.81 -26.06
N ASN A 715 8.41 33.65 -26.63
CA ASN A 715 7.46 32.74 -27.31
C ASN A 715 8.13 31.64 -28.18
N ASP A 716 7.41 30.51 -28.20
CA ASP A 716 7.11 29.63 -29.35
C ASP A 716 8.02 28.47 -29.82
N LEU A 717 7.29 27.37 -30.03
CA LEU A 717 7.60 26.08 -30.64
C LEU A 717 7.91 26.22 -32.14
N PRO A 718 8.53 25.21 -32.78
CA PRO A 718 8.92 25.29 -34.19
C PRO A 718 7.77 24.86 -35.12
N GLY A 719 7.48 25.70 -36.12
CA GLY A 719 6.60 25.41 -37.25
C GLY A 719 7.39 25.13 -38.54
N GLU A 720 6.80 24.27 -39.37
CA GLU A 720 7.25 23.78 -40.67
C GLU A 720 7.36 24.86 -41.76
N ALA A 721 8.11 24.51 -42.81
CA ALA A 721 8.47 25.37 -43.94
C ALA A 721 7.42 25.44 -45.07
N ASP A 722 7.36 26.66 -45.62
CA ASP A 722 6.75 27.26 -46.81
C ASP A 722 6.32 26.39 -48.03
N ALA A 723 5.19 26.80 -48.64
CA ALA A 723 5.14 27.28 -50.03
C ALA A 723 3.84 28.07 -50.35
N GLU A 724 4.01 29.11 -51.19
CA GLU A 724 3.12 30.17 -51.71
C GLU A 724 1.81 29.63 -52.39
N THR A 725 0.68 30.33 -52.60
CA THR A 725 0.45 31.61 -53.32
C THR A 725 -1.07 31.96 -53.31
N GLU A 726 -1.40 33.26 -53.21
CA GLU A 726 -2.53 34.04 -53.80
C GLU A 726 -4.06 33.85 -53.55
N GLN A 727 -4.65 35.02 -53.19
CA GLN A 727 -5.86 35.69 -53.73
C GLN A 727 -7.30 35.44 -53.20
N ARG A 728 -7.89 36.57 -52.73
CA ARG A 728 -9.24 37.15 -53.01
C ARG A 728 -10.49 36.79 -52.15
N SER A 729 -10.89 37.80 -51.37
CA SER A 729 -12.20 38.51 -51.33
C SER A 729 -13.51 37.86 -50.82
N ILE A 730 -14.07 38.50 -49.78
CA ILE A 730 -15.45 39.02 -49.61
C ILE A 730 -16.66 38.02 -49.64
N ARG A 731 -17.43 37.90 -48.53
CA ARG A 731 -18.82 38.43 -48.29
C ARG A 731 -19.62 37.65 -47.22
N ARG A 732 -20.55 38.40 -46.60
CA ARG A 732 -21.57 38.04 -45.58
C ARG A 732 -22.77 37.23 -46.13
N LEU A 733 -23.63 36.80 -45.17
CA LEU A 733 -25.03 36.30 -45.24
C LEU A 733 -25.12 34.78 -45.50
N GLY A 734 -25.91 33.94 -44.83
CA GLY A 734 -27.04 34.11 -43.91
C GLY A 734 -28.16 33.13 -44.33
N SER A 735 -28.67 32.34 -43.38
CA SER A 735 -29.98 31.66 -43.37
C SER A 735 -30.17 30.27 -44.05
N GLN A 736 -30.56 29.32 -43.18
CA GLN A 736 -31.71 28.39 -43.25
C GLN A 736 -31.59 26.94 -43.78
N THR A 737 -32.34 26.11 -43.03
CA THR A 737 -32.97 24.81 -43.32
C THR A 737 -32.18 23.49 -43.17
N ALA A 738 -32.61 22.70 -42.19
CA ALA A 738 -32.33 21.27 -41.95
C ALA A 738 -33.47 20.40 -42.58
N PRO A 739 -33.60 19.08 -42.33
CA PRO A 739 -32.69 17.99 -41.91
C PRO A 739 -32.82 16.71 -42.79
N LEU A 740 -32.06 15.62 -42.48
CA LEU A 740 -32.38 14.15 -42.61
C LEU A 740 -31.06 13.32 -42.52
N THR A 741 -30.61 12.90 -41.33
CA THR A 741 -30.76 11.55 -40.68
C THR A 741 -30.01 10.36 -41.32
N ASN A 742 -28.96 9.87 -40.64
CA ASN A 742 -28.79 8.50 -40.08
C ASN A 742 -27.34 8.28 -39.58
N THR A 743 -27.07 8.26 -38.26
CA THR A 743 -26.91 7.10 -37.33
C THR A 743 -25.58 6.33 -37.53
N LEU A 744 -24.75 5.96 -36.54
CA LEU A 744 -24.86 5.81 -35.08
C LEU A 744 -23.43 5.71 -34.46
N GLY A 745 -23.25 6.06 -33.17
CA GLY A 745 -22.06 5.74 -32.37
C GLY A 745 -21.67 6.78 -31.30
N LYS A 746 -22.58 7.08 -30.34
CA LYS A 746 -22.42 8.12 -29.31
C LYS A 746 -21.59 7.65 -28.10
N ASP A 747 -20.64 8.49 -27.70
CA ASP A 747 -20.08 8.62 -26.36
C ASP A 747 -21.18 8.91 -25.32
N ASN A 748 -21.18 8.15 -24.22
CA ASN A 748 -21.94 8.50 -23.02
C ASN A 748 -21.18 9.53 -22.18
N ARG A 749 -21.40 10.81 -22.50
CA ARG A 749 -21.14 11.92 -21.58
C ARG A 749 -22.05 11.80 -20.34
N ARG A 750 -21.47 12.10 -19.18
CA ARG A 750 -22.10 12.28 -17.86
C ARG A 750 -23.53 12.87 -17.94
N PRO A 751 -24.51 12.38 -17.18
CA PRO A 751 -25.73 13.13 -16.96
C PRO A 751 -25.42 14.36 -16.08
N ALA A 752 -25.80 15.54 -16.56
CA ALA A 752 -25.95 16.71 -15.71
C ALA A 752 -26.86 16.36 -14.51
N LYS A 753 -26.49 16.82 -13.32
CA LYS A 753 -27.27 16.67 -12.06
C LYS A 753 -28.72 17.12 -12.29
N LYS A 754 -29.61 16.17 -12.61
CA LYS A 754 -31.05 16.40 -12.48
C LYS A 754 -31.34 16.46 -10.97
N PRO A 755 -31.96 17.52 -10.44
CA PRO A 755 -32.41 17.50 -9.06
C PRO A 755 -33.40 16.35 -8.94
N ILE A 756 -33.09 15.37 -8.08
CA ILE A 756 -34.05 14.35 -7.68
C ILE A 756 -35.25 15.12 -7.12
N THR A 757 -36.43 14.91 -7.69
CA THR A 757 -37.68 15.44 -7.13
C THR A 757 -37.95 14.67 -5.84
N ILE A 758 -37.46 15.17 -4.70
CA ILE A 758 -37.65 14.55 -3.39
C ILE A 758 -39.11 14.77 -2.98
N SER A 759 -39.83 13.72 -2.57
CA SER A 759 -41.18 13.88 -2.02
C SER A 759 -41.10 14.65 -0.69
N LYS A 760 -42.12 15.45 -0.33
CA LYS A 760 -42.09 16.19 0.95
C LYS A 760 -42.29 15.28 2.17
N THR A 761 -42.52 13.96 1.96
CA THR A 761 -42.67 12.98 3.03
C THR A 761 -41.33 12.68 3.70
N SER A 762 -41.19 13.09 4.96
CA SER A 762 -39.92 13.13 5.67
C SER A 762 -40.05 13.07 7.19
N ALA A 763 -38.96 12.70 7.85
CA ALA A 763 -38.76 12.80 9.29
C ALA A 763 -37.42 13.49 9.58
N ASP A 764 -37.45 14.69 10.16
CA ASP A 764 -36.25 15.52 10.39
C ASP A 764 -36.36 16.33 11.70
N GLY A 765 -35.23 16.65 12.33
CA GLY A 765 -35.22 17.35 13.61
C GLY A 765 -35.82 16.53 14.75
N ASP A 766 -36.75 17.11 15.52
CA ASP A 766 -36.98 16.68 16.91
C ASP A 766 -38.28 15.85 17.21
N PRO A 767 -38.41 14.62 16.66
CA PRO A 767 -38.58 14.35 15.23
C PRO A 767 -39.86 15.00 14.72
N HIS A 768 -39.71 15.90 13.75
CA HIS A 768 -40.83 16.45 12.98
C HIS A 768 -41.06 15.56 11.77
N PHE A 769 -42.28 15.02 11.68
CA PHE A 769 -42.73 14.29 10.53
C PHE A 769 -43.53 15.23 9.65
N VAL A 770 -43.22 15.23 8.35
CA VAL A 770 -43.99 15.90 7.33
C VAL A 770 -44.42 14.82 6.35
N VAL A 771 -45.71 14.78 6.02
CA VAL A 771 -46.27 13.77 5.13
C VAL A 771 -47.04 14.50 4.05
N GLU A 772 -46.71 14.19 2.79
CA GLU A 772 -47.44 14.66 1.62
C GLU A 772 -48.34 13.55 1.11
N PHE A 773 -49.61 13.87 0.91
CA PHE A 773 -50.62 12.97 0.36
C PHE A 773 -50.69 13.22 -1.15
N PRO A 774 -50.10 12.34 -1.99
CA PRO A 774 -49.94 12.62 -3.42
C PRO A 774 -51.29 12.76 -4.14
N LEU A 775 -52.29 12.01 -3.69
CA LEU A 775 -53.64 11.97 -4.29
C LEU A 775 -54.44 13.23 -3.99
N SER A 776 -54.39 13.74 -2.75
CA SER A 776 -55.15 14.94 -2.33
C SER A 776 -54.36 16.24 -2.38
N LYS A 777 -53.04 16.18 -2.68
CA LYS A 777 -52.10 17.31 -2.68
C LYS A 777 -52.07 18.10 -1.35
N LEU A 778 -52.40 17.43 -0.25
CA LEU A 778 -52.35 18.01 1.10
C LEU A 778 -51.03 17.65 1.80
N THR A 779 -50.54 18.56 2.63
CA THR A 779 -49.35 18.35 3.47
C THR A 779 -49.71 18.46 4.95
N VAL A 780 -49.36 17.42 5.72
CA VAL A 780 -49.66 17.32 7.15
C VAL A 780 -48.35 17.17 7.91
N CYS A 781 -48.26 17.77 9.09
CA CYS A 781 -47.09 17.67 9.94
C CYS A 781 -47.45 17.30 11.38
N PHE A 782 -46.61 16.49 12.02
CA PHE A 782 -46.82 16.04 13.40
C PHE A 782 -45.47 15.77 14.08
N ASN A 783 -45.51 15.56 15.39
CA ASN A 783 -44.32 15.21 16.18
C ASN A 783 -44.58 13.90 16.91
N ILE A 784 -43.53 13.10 17.12
CA ILE A 784 -43.57 11.94 18.02
C ILE A 784 -42.54 12.15 19.14
N ASN A 785 -42.99 12.19 20.39
CA ASN A 785 -42.15 12.34 21.57
C ASN A 785 -41.66 10.96 22.06
N GLY A 786 -40.74 10.32 21.32
CA GLY A 786 -40.14 9.05 21.75
C GLY A 786 -39.02 9.24 22.79
N GLU A 787 -38.64 8.16 23.48
CA GLU A 787 -37.51 8.15 24.42
C GLU A 787 -36.17 7.83 23.73
N PRO A 788 -35.02 8.26 24.28
CA PRO A 788 -33.71 7.93 23.74
C PRO A 788 -33.49 6.41 23.77
N GLY A 789 -33.11 5.83 22.65
CA GLY A 789 -32.95 4.39 22.49
C GLY A 789 -34.12 3.69 21.80
N HIS A 790 -35.32 4.31 21.75
CA HIS A 790 -36.44 3.77 20.97
C HIS A 790 -36.07 3.60 19.49
N VAL A 791 -36.51 2.49 18.91
CA VAL A 791 -36.37 2.19 17.48
C VAL A 791 -37.75 2.26 16.85
N LEU A 792 -37.92 3.16 15.89
CA LEU A 792 -39.20 3.43 15.23
C LEU A 792 -39.23 2.83 13.83
N SER A 793 -40.33 2.18 13.48
CA SER A 793 -40.61 1.72 12.11
C SER A 793 -41.07 2.89 11.23
N LEU A 794 -40.21 3.31 10.29
CA LEU A 794 -40.49 4.43 9.38
C LEU A 794 -41.27 3.97 8.16
N VAL A 795 -40.82 2.89 7.54
CA VAL A 795 -41.43 2.27 6.35
C VAL A 795 -41.37 0.75 6.53
N SER A 796 -42.49 0.07 6.33
CA SER A 796 -42.59 -1.39 6.42
C SER A 796 -43.39 -1.92 5.24
N ASP A 797 -42.71 -2.51 4.26
CA ASP A 797 -43.31 -3.17 3.09
C ASP A 797 -42.54 -4.45 2.73
N HIS A 798 -42.13 -5.18 3.77
CA HIS A 798 -41.22 -6.31 3.64
C HIS A 798 -41.81 -7.47 2.82
N LYS A 799 -43.09 -7.78 3.03
CA LYS A 799 -43.76 -8.91 2.37
C LYS A 799 -43.88 -8.75 0.86
N TYR A 800 -44.06 -7.51 0.37
CA TYR A 800 -44.35 -7.23 -1.04
C TYR A 800 -43.12 -6.69 -1.78
N SER A 801 -42.60 -5.51 -1.39
CA SER A 801 -41.41 -4.94 -2.03
C SER A 801 -40.10 -5.50 -1.46
N GLY A 802 -40.12 -6.10 -0.27
CA GLY A 802 -38.91 -6.58 0.40
C GLY A 802 -38.21 -5.51 1.22
N VAL A 803 -38.83 -4.35 1.43
CA VAL A 803 -38.16 -3.17 1.98
C VAL A 803 -38.69 -2.79 3.36
N THR A 804 -37.79 -2.58 4.32
CA THR A 804 -38.10 -2.06 5.67
C THR A 804 -37.09 -0.98 6.03
N ALA A 805 -37.54 0.13 6.61
CA ALA A 805 -36.67 1.19 7.12
C ALA A 805 -37.01 1.53 8.58
N ASN A 806 -36.00 1.47 9.45
CA ASN A 806 -36.13 1.75 10.88
C ASN A 806 -35.16 2.86 11.32
N GLY A 807 -35.53 3.64 12.33
CA GLY A 807 -34.72 4.74 12.87
C GLY A 807 -34.57 4.69 14.39
N LYS A 808 -33.33 4.82 14.89
CA LYS A 808 -33.03 4.88 16.34
C LYS A 808 -32.98 6.31 16.85
N LEU A 809 -33.66 6.59 17.96
CA LEU A 809 -33.64 7.90 18.61
C LEU A 809 -32.47 8.08 19.57
N ILE A 810 -31.89 9.28 19.60
CA ILE A 810 -30.90 9.76 20.57
C ILE A 810 -31.39 11.04 21.23
N GLY A 811 -31.18 11.17 22.54
CA GLY A 811 -31.57 12.33 23.32
C GLY A 811 -30.54 13.47 23.30
N ALA A 812 -31.01 14.71 23.36
CA ALA A 812 -30.23 15.90 23.63
C ALA A 812 -30.93 16.78 24.69
N PRO A 813 -30.18 17.49 25.55
CA PRO A 813 -30.74 18.47 26.46
C PRO A 813 -31.60 19.50 25.74
N ALA A 814 -32.64 20.01 26.40
CA ALA A 814 -33.44 21.10 25.85
C ALA A 814 -32.69 22.45 25.94
N PRO A 815 -32.86 23.36 24.96
CA PRO A 815 -32.33 24.72 25.06
C PRO A 815 -32.95 25.49 26.25
N PRO A 816 -32.24 26.47 26.83
CA PRO A 816 -32.78 27.32 27.89
C PRO A 816 -34.09 27.99 27.46
N GLY A 817 -35.15 27.88 28.29
CA GLY A 817 -36.48 28.45 28.00
C GLY A 817 -37.41 27.58 27.13
N SER A 818 -37.01 26.34 26.80
CA SER A 818 -37.86 25.39 26.06
C SER A 818 -38.95 24.75 26.95
N HIS A 819 -40.16 24.59 26.41
CA HIS A 819 -41.25 23.83 27.06
C HIS A 819 -41.04 22.31 27.05
N LYS A 820 -40.12 21.79 26.24
CA LYS A 820 -39.74 20.35 26.24
C LYS A 820 -38.63 20.07 27.25
N GLN A 821 -38.73 18.95 27.98
CA GLN A 821 -37.68 18.46 28.89
C GLN A 821 -36.44 17.92 28.16
N GLN A 822 -36.63 17.24 27.02
CA GLN A 822 -35.53 16.81 26.15
C GLN A 822 -35.94 16.84 24.67
N ARG A 823 -34.92 16.80 23.81
CA ARG A 823 -35.03 16.66 22.36
C ARG A 823 -34.60 15.25 21.93
N THR A 824 -35.27 14.62 20.97
CA THR A 824 -34.88 13.35 20.35
C THR A 824 -34.66 13.47 18.85
N TYR A 825 -33.52 12.95 18.36
CA TYR A 825 -33.13 12.95 16.94
C TYR A 825 -32.81 11.54 16.46
N PHE A 826 -32.79 11.28 15.15
CA PHE A 826 -32.31 10.00 14.64
C PHE A 826 -30.78 9.91 14.64
N SER A 827 -30.21 8.96 15.39
CA SER A 827 -28.76 8.71 15.37
C SER A 827 -28.34 7.71 14.29
N THR A 828 -29.25 6.79 13.96
CA THR A 828 -29.00 5.67 13.05
C THR A 828 -30.26 5.36 12.28
N ILE A 829 -30.13 5.15 10.98
CA ILE A 829 -31.20 4.67 10.12
C ILE A 829 -30.74 3.37 9.48
N THR A 830 -31.57 2.33 9.53
CA THR A 830 -31.33 1.07 8.85
C THR A 830 -32.37 0.86 7.75
N ILE A 831 -31.92 0.35 6.61
CA ILE A 831 -32.77 -0.08 5.51
C ILE A 831 -32.45 -1.53 5.21
N VAL A 832 -33.46 -2.39 5.24
CA VAL A 832 -33.40 -3.80 4.86
C VAL A 832 -34.07 -3.95 3.50
N ALA A 833 -33.38 -4.57 2.55
CA ALA A 833 -33.90 -4.87 1.22
C ALA A 833 -33.69 -6.37 0.93
N ASP A 834 -34.77 -7.15 0.87
CA ASP A 834 -34.72 -8.60 0.69
C ASP A 834 -34.72 -9.05 -0.78
N ARG A 835 -35.25 -8.20 -1.69
CA ARG A 835 -35.38 -8.52 -3.12
C ARG A 835 -34.51 -7.62 -3.99
N PRO A 836 -33.83 -8.18 -5.02
CA PRO A 836 -33.68 -9.60 -5.37
C PRO A 836 -32.64 -10.34 -4.52
N LYS A 837 -31.80 -9.65 -3.74
CA LYS A 837 -30.88 -10.25 -2.77
C LYS A 837 -30.92 -9.45 -1.48
N ARG A 838 -30.87 -10.15 -0.35
CA ARG A 838 -30.86 -9.55 0.98
C ARG A 838 -29.66 -8.64 1.21
N ALA A 839 -29.94 -7.38 1.56
CA ALA A 839 -28.97 -6.36 1.90
C ALA A 839 -29.47 -5.53 3.08
N TYR A 840 -28.54 -5.21 3.98
CA TYR A 840 -28.74 -4.33 5.12
C TYR A 840 -27.89 -3.08 4.90
N ILE A 841 -28.50 -1.92 5.09
CA ILE A 841 -27.82 -0.64 4.96
C ILE A 841 -27.97 0.07 6.28
N GLU A 842 -26.87 0.35 6.96
CA GLU A 842 -26.84 1.13 8.19
C GLU A 842 -26.19 2.48 7.91
N VAL A 843 -26.95 3.55 8.13
CA VAL A 843 -26.48 4.92 7.97
C VAL A 843 -26.34 5.57 9.33
N THR A 844 -25.16 6.14 9.58
CA THR A 844 -24.84 6.97 10.74
C THR A 844 -24.31 8.32 10.24
N PRO A 845 -24.24 9.36 11.09
CA PRO A 845 -23.65 10.63 10.66
C PRO A 845 -22.21 10.51 10.15
N ARG A 846 -21.46 9.46 10.50
CA ARG A 846 -20.01 9.33 10.16
C ARG A 846 -19.72 8.35 9.04
N LYS A 847 -20.51 7.28 8.91
CA LYS A 847 -20.29 6.19 7.95
C LYS A 847 -21.60 5.55 7.50
N VAL A 848 -21.55 4.94 6.32
CA VAL A 848 -22.57 4.04 5.79
C VAL A 848 -21.99 2.63 5.72
N ILE A 849 -22.71 1.65 6.22
CA ILE A 849 -22.35 0.23 6.09
C ILE A 849 -23.37 -0.40 5.14
N LEU A 850 -22.89 -0.99 4.06
CA LEU A 850 -23.68 -1.80 3.14
C LEU A 850 -23.28 -3.26 3.34
N ASP A 851 -24.17 -4.05 3.92
CA ASP A 851 -23.95 -5.46 4.24
C ASP A 851 -24.92 -6.34 3.44
N GLY A 852 -24.41 -6.97 2.37
CA GLY A 852 -25.19 -7.89 1.53
C GLY A 852 -24.60 -9.30 1.57
N ARG A 853 -24.14 -9.79 0.42
CA ARG A 853 -23.19 -10.93 0.40
C ARG A 853 -21.89 -10.58 1.13
N ASP A 854 -21.48 -9.34 0.95
CA ASP A 854 -20.19 -8.80 1.33
C ASP A 854 -20.38 -7.40 1.92
N ARG A 855 -19.70 -7.15 3.04
CA ARG A 855 -19.77 -5.90 3.81
C ARG A 855 -18.83 -4.84 3.25
N ILE A 856 -19.35 -3.65 2.97
CA ILE A 856 -18.61 -2.46 2.52
C ILE A 856 -18.90 -1.30 3.47
N VAL A 857 -17.87 -0.52 3.80
CA VAL A 857 -17.99 0.66 4.64
C VAL A 857 -17.61 1.91 3.85
N LEU A 858 -18.52 2.87 3.78
CA LEU A 858 -18.33 4.14 3.07
C LEU A 858 -18.23 5.30 4.07
N PRO A 859 -17.29 6.24 3.88
CA PRO A 859 -17.22 7.47 4.66
C PRO A 859 -18.38 8.42 4.34
N CYS A 860 -18.90 9.16 5.33
CA CYS A 860 -19.89 10.23 5.11
C CYS A 860 -19.27 11.62 4.90
N HIS A 861 -17.96 11.78 5.12
CA HIS A 861 -17.28 13.08 4.98
C HIS A 861 -16.80 13.38 3.55
N SER A 862 -16.75 12.36 2.69
CA SER A 862 -16.40 12.44 1.26
C SER A 862 -17.54 11.89 0.41
N THR A 863 -17.52 12.19 -0.89
CA THR A 863 -18.48 11.63 -1.84
C THR A 863 -18.07 10.20 -2.18
N ALA A 864 -19.02 9.28 -2.15
CA ALA A 864 -18.77 7.87 -2.45
C ALA A 864 -20.03 7.25 -3.05
N ALA A 865 -19.90 6.43 -4.08
CA ALA A 865 -21.00 5.67 -4.64
C ALA A 865 -20.61 4.21 -4.79
N VAL A 866 -21.56 3.33 -4.46
CA VAL A 866 -21.47 1.90 -4.73
C VAL A 866 -22.71 1.51 -5.51
N ASP A 867 -22.49 0.88 -6.66
CA ASP A 867 -23.56 0.44 -7.54
C ASP A 867 -23.39 -1.04 -7.89
N SER A 868 -24.42 -1.84 -7.63
CA SER A 868 -24.51 -3.24 -8.02
C SER A 868 -25.53 -3.48 -9.15
N GLY A 869 -26.00 -2.42 -9.81
CA GLY A 869 -27.06 -2.40 -10.83
C GLY A 869 -28.48 -2.52 -10.27
N VAL A 870 -28.64 -3.26 -9.16
CA VAL A 870 -29.91 -3.51 -8.49
C VAL A 870 -30.08 -2.65 -7.24
N LEU A 871 -28.98 -2.43 -6.51
CA LEU A 871 -28.92 -1.59 -5.33
C LEU A 871 -27.80 -0.58 -5.54
N SER A 872 -28.13 0.70 -5.39
CA SER A 872 -27.17 1.79 -5.47
C SER A 872 -27.21 2.61 -4.19
N VAL A 873 -26.04 2.85 -3.60
CA VAL A 873 -25.87 3.71 -2.43
C VAL A 873 -24.91 4.83 -2.83
N ALA A 874 -25.39 6.07 -2.83
CA ALA A 874 -24.61 7.25 -3.16
C ALA A 874 -24.56 8.21 -1.97
N VAL A 875 -23.38 8.49 -1.49
CA VAL A 875 -23.07 9.45 -0.43
C VAL A 875 -22.57 10.73 -1.07
N VAL A 876 -23.22 11.85 -0.79
CA VAL A 876 -22.70 13.19 -1.06
C VAL A 876 -22.07 13.70 0.23
N GLY A 877 -20.76 13.93 0.21
CA GLY A 877 -19.99 14.23 1.42
C GLY A 877 -20.59 15.36 2.27
N LYS A 878 -20.77 15.09 3.56
CA LYS A 878 -21.34 15.99 4.59
C LYS A 878 -22.76 16.51 4.30
N ALA A 879 -23.46 15.96 3.30
CA ALA A 879 -24.77 16.46 2.88
C ALA A 879 -25.86 15.39 3.01
N ASN A 880 -25.78 14.31 2.22
CA ASN A 880 -26.83 13.29 2.20
C ASN A 880 -26.34 11.93 1.72
N VAL A 881 -27.15 10.90 1.96
CA VAL A 881 -26.99 9.53 1.49
C VAL A 881 -28.26 9.15 0.75
N THR A 882 -28.14 8.76 -0.51
CA THR A 882 -29.24 8.27 -1.34
C THR A 882 -29.11 6.77 -1.50
N VAL A 883 -30.16 6.04 -1.14
CA VAL A 883 -30.28 4.59 -1.34
C VAL A 883 -31.34 4.34 -2.40
N THR A 884 -30.97 3.67 -3.48
CA THR A 884 -31.89 3.33 -4.58
C THR A 884 -31.99 1.82 -4.72
N ILE A 885 -33.21 1.29 -4.67
CA ILE A 885 -33.50 -0.15 -4.72
C ILE A 885 -34.35 -0.42 -5.97
N GLY A 886 -33.86 -1.27 -6.88
CA GLY A 886 -34.56 -1.69 -8.09
C GLY A 886 -34.91 -0.56 -9.07
N GLY A 887 -34.27 0.61 -8.95
CA GLY A 887 -34.55 1.82 -9.75
C GLY A 887 -35.87 2.54 -9.45
N ASN A 888 -36.78 1.90 -8.71
CA ASN A 888 -38.15 2.38 -8.48
C ASN A 888 -38.40 2.87 -7.05
N ILE A 889 -37.54 2.49 -6.10
CA ILE A 889 -37.60 2.94 -4.71
C ILE A 889 -36.34 3.75 -4.45
N SER A 890 -36.48 4.96 -3.91
CA SER A 890 -35.33 5.72 -3.42
C SER A 890 -35.61 6.37 -2.07
N PHE A 891 -34.63 6.28 -1.17
CA PHE A 891 -34.61 6.95 0.11
C PHE A 891 -33.46 7.92 0.16
N VAL A 892 -33.69 9.12 0.71
CA VAL A 892 -32.67 10.14 0.90
C VAL A 892 -32.54 10.39 2.40
N ILE A 893 -31.32 10.22 2.92
CA ILE A 893 -30.98 10.42 4.32
C ILE A 893 -30.10 11.66 4.41
N LEU A 894 -30.56 12.72 5.07
CA LEU A 894 -29.78 13.94 5.27
C LEU A 894 -28.84 13.81 6.47
N LEU A 895 -27.64 14.35 6.33
CA LEU A 895 -26.59 14.34 7.35
C LEU A 895 -26.51 15.73 8.02
N HIS A 896 -26.90 15.83 9.29
CA HIS A 896 -26.74 17.05 10.08
C HIS A 896 -25.50 16.93 10.96
N GLN A 897 -24.38 17.52 10.52
CA GLN A 897 -23.11 17.51 11.25
C GLN A 897 -22.75 18.92 11.75
N TYR A 898 -22.42 19.04 13.04
CA TYR A 898 -22.04 20.30 13.66
C TYR A 898 -20.54 20.34 13.93
N LYS A 899 -19.84 21.40 13.47
CA LYS A 899 -18.41 21.59 13.78
C LYS A 899 -18.16 21.86 15.26
N ASN A 900 -18.98 22.72 15.87
CA ASN A 900 -18.92 23.12 17.27
C ASN A 900 -20.34 23.06 17.88
N PRO A 901 -20.85 21.87 18.23
CA PRO A 901 -22.21 21.72 18.74
C PRO A 901 -22.36 22.34 20.13
N ALA A 902 -23.43 23.12 20.34
CA ALA A 902 -23.88 23.48 21.68
C ALA A 902 -24.34 22.23 22.45
N PRO A 903 -24.46 22.26 23.81
CA PRO A 903 -24.84 21.08 24.60
C PRO A 903 -26.15 20.39 24.18
N TYR A 904 -27.09 21.14 23.59
CA TYR A 904 -28.39 20.69 23.08
C TYR A 904 -28.40 20.29 21.59
N GLN A 905 -27.25 20.38 20.91
CA GLN A 905 -27.08 19.96 19.52
C GLN A 905 -26.35 18.62 19.48
N ARG A 906 -26.84 17.71 18.64
CA ARG A 906 -26.23 16.43 18.35
C ARG A 906 -26.23 16.22 16.85
N ASP A 907 -25.17 15.59 16.34
CA ASP A 907 -25.17 15.11 14.97
C ASP A 907 -26.31 14.11 14.80
N HIS A 908 -27.11 14.29 13.75
CA HIS A 908 -28.31 13.48 13.54
C HIS A 908 -28.64 13.32 12.06
N LEU A 909 -29.65 12.51 11.80
CA LEU A 909 -30.11 12.13 10.49
C LEU A 909 -31.53 12.63 10.24
N GLY A 910 -31.80 13.07 9.02
CA GLY A 910 -33.16 13.22 8.49
C GLY A 910 -33.45 12.09 7.49
N PHE A 911 -34.69 11.61 7.43
CA PHE A 911 -35.11 10.55 6.50
C PHE A 911 -36.17 11.09 5.53
N TYR A 912 -36.02 10.82 4.24
CA TYR A 912 -36.91 11.28 3.19
C TYR A 912 -37.20 10.15 2.20
N ILE A 913 -38.45 10.07 1.75
CA ILE A 913 -38.83 9.17 0.66
C ILE A 913 -38.62 9.92 -0.65
N GLY A 914 -37.62 9.52 -1.45
CA GLY A 914 -37.33 10.16 -2.74
C GLY A 914 -38.29 9.69 -3.82
N ASN A 915 -38.46 8.37 -3.96
CA ASN A 915 -39.34 7.73 -4.92
C ASN A 915 -40.00 6.51 -4.26
N SER A 916 -41.33 6.48 -4.28
CA SER A 916 -42.14 5.41 -3.69
C SER A 916 -42.80 4.49 -4.71
N LYS A 917 -42.57 4.67 -6.02
CA LYS A 917 -43.28 3.92 -7.08
C LYS A 917 -43.13 2.40 -7.00
N GLY A 918 -42.08 1.90 -6.36
CA GLY A 918 -41.86 0.46 -6.15
C GLY A 918 -42.40 -0.10 -4.83
N LEU A 919 -42.93 0.74 -3.93
CA LEU A 919 -43.58 0.30 -2.69
C LEU A 919 -45.03 -0.13 -2.98
N SER A 920 -45.52 -1.15 -2.26
CA SER A 920 -46.87 -1.68 -2.45
C SER A 920 -47.94 -0.81 -1.78
N ASP A 921 -49.20 -1.01 -2.19
CA ASP A 921 -50.36 -0.37 -1.54
C ASP A 921 -50.50 -0.77 -0.05
N ASN A 922 -49.89 -1.88 0.37
CA ASN A 922 -49.87 -2.35 1.75
C ASN A 922 -48.70 -1.81 2.58
N CYS A 923 -47.91 -0.88 2.03
CA CYS A 923 -46.82 -0.25 2.74
C CYS A 923 -47.31 0.43 4.03
N HIS A 924 -46.73 0.04 5.17
CA HIS A 924 -47.06 0.56 6.49
C HIS A 924 -45.88 1.30 7.12
N GLY A 925 -45.99 1.68 8.39
CA GLY A 925 -44.99 2.42 9.16
C GLY A 925 -45.40 3.88 9.39
N LEU A 926 -44.61 4.62 10.16
CA LEU A 926 -44.93 6.02 10.51
C LEU A 926 -45.04 6.95 9.29
N LEU A 927 -44.31 6.66 8.22
CA LEU A 927 -44.39 7.39 6.95
C LEU A 927 -45.11 6.58 5.87
N GLY A 928 -44.87 5.27 5.82
CA GLY A 928 -45.39 4.41 4.75
C GLY A 928 -46.92 4.33 4.67
N GLN A 929 -47.62 4.36 5.82
CA GLN A 929 -49.08 4.20 5.88
C GLN A 929 -49.88 5.25 5.08
N PHE A 930 -49.26 6.40 4.80
CA PHE A 930 -49.92 7.54 4.15
C PHE A 930 -49.68 7.61 2.63
N LEU A 931 -48.77 6.79 2.08
CA LEU A 931 -48.32 6.91 0.69
C LEU A 931 -49.44 6.69 -0.34
N HIS A 932 -50.39 5.81 -0.03
CA HIS A 932 -51.51 5.42 -0.92
C HIS A 932 -52.88 5.85 -0.36
N GLN A 933 -52.90 6.81 0.57
CA GLN A 933 -54.11 7.21 1.29
C GLN A 933 -54.65 8.54 0.78
N GLU A 934 -55.98 8.66 0.72
CA GLU A 934 -56.67 9.93 0.48
C GLU A 934 -57.13 10.58 1.79
N VAL A 935 -57.00 11.90 1.85
CA VAL A 935 -57.41 12.71 3.01
C VAL A 935 -58.14 13.97 2.55
N GLY A 936 -59.12 14.40 3.35
CA GLY A 936 -59.92 15.58 3.08
C GLY A 936 -60.01 16.49 4.30
N LEU A 937 -60.22 17.79 4.07
CA LEU A 937 -60.47 18.77 5.12
C LEU A 937 -61.97 18.94 5.32
N ALA A 938 -62.41 19.00 6.57
CA ALA A 938 -63.78 19.32 6.95
C ALA A 938 -63.79 20.34 8.09
N GLU A 939 -64.76 21.25 8.07
CA GLU A 939 -65.04 22.14 9.18
C GLU A 939 -66.08 21.49 10.09
N LEU A 940 -65.81 21.44 11.40
CA LEU A 940 -66.81 21.01 12.37
C LEU A 940 -67.84 22.14 12.57
N PRO A 941 -69.15 21.83 12.63
CA PRO A 941 -70.16 22.83 12.91
C PRO A 941 -69.93 23.45 14.30
N VAL A 942 -69.87 24.77 14.33
CA VAL A 942 -69.59 25.59 15.51
C VAL A 942 -70.66 25.36 16.58
N GLN A 943 -70.27 24.88 17.77
CA GLN A 943 -71.04 25.11 18.99
C GLN A 943 -70.75 26.53 19.47
N VAL A 944 -71.81 27.25 19.86
CA VAL A 944 -71.82 28.67 20.23
C VAL A 944 -70.68 28.98 21.22
N GLY A 945 -69.69 29.76 20.77
CA GLY A 945 -68.60 30.28 21.60
C GLY A 945 -67.19 29.72 21.34
N ALA A 946 -67.00 28.78 20.41
CA ALA A 946 -65.67 28.24 20.08
C ALA A 946 -65.20 28.64 18.66
N GLU A 947 -63.91 28.90 18.49
CA GLU A 947 -63.28 29.13 17.16
C GLU A 947 -63.51 27.92 16.24
N PRO A 948 -63.72 28.12 14.92
CA PRO A 948 -63.89 27.03 13.96
C PRO A 948 -62.64 26.14 13.97
N SER A 949 -62.79 24.90 14.42
CA SER A 949 -61.70 23.92 14.41
C SER A 949 -61.71 23.16 13.08
N THR A 950 -60.69 23.39 12.25
CA THR A 950 -60.47 22.60 11.03
C THR A 950 -60.05 21.17 11.41
N VAL A 951 -60.69 20.18 10.78
CA VAL A 951 -60.44 18.77 11.04
C VAL A 951 -60.01 18.07 9.77
N LEU A 952 -58.96 17.27 9.87
CA LEU A 952 -58.51 16.37 8.82
C LEU A 952 -59.25 15.03 8.96
N LYS A 953 -59.96 14.61 7.90
CA LYS A 953 -60.56 13.28 7.81
C LYS A 953 -59.58 12.32 7.15
N VAL A 954 -59.23 11.26 7.86
CA VAL A 954 -58.28 10.22 7.46
C VAL A 954 -58.93 8.87 7.71
N LYS A 955 -59.30 8.12 6.66
CA LYS A 955 -60.21 6.94 6.78
C LYS A 955 -61.50 7.37 7.54
N ASP A 956 -61.87 6.65 8.60
CA ASP A 956 -63.02 6.93 9.46
C ASP A 956 -62.67 7.85 10.66
N ARG A 957 -61.46 8.40 10.71
CA ARG A 957 -60.94 9.20 11.83
C ARG A 957 -60.96 10.70 11.52
N SER A 958 -61.20 11.49 12.56
CA SER A 958 -61.25 12.94 12.53
C SER A 958 -60.18 13.53 13.46
N VAL A 959 -59.22 14.25 12.89
CA VAL A 959 -58.04 14.79 13.60
C VAL A 959 -58.07 16.32 13.59
N PRO A 960 -58.07 17.00 14.75
CA PRO A 960 -57.98 18.46 14.79
C PRO A 960 -56.60 18.94 14.33
N VAL A 961 -56.57 19.86 13.37
CA VAL A 961 -55.33 20.36 12.76
C VAL A 961 -55.28 21.89 12.78
N VAL A 962 -54.06 22.44 12.81
CA VAL A 962 -53.84 23.90 12.76
C VAL A 962 -52.79 24.21 11.70
N HIS A 963 -53.05 25.19 10.85
CA HIS A 963 -52.08 25.57 9.82
C HIS A 963 -50.80 26.14 10.44
N LYS A 964 -49.64 25.62 10.06
CA LYS A 964 -48.32 26.08 10.51
C LYS A 964 -47.30 25.99 9.39
N SER A 965 -46.33 26.90 9.40
CA SER A 965 -45.12 26.78 8.57
C SER A 965 -44.02 26.07 9.35
N ARG A 966 -43.34 25.11 8.73
CA ARG A 966 -42.26 24.30 9.32
C ARG A 966 -41.02 24.35 8.44
N LYS A 967 -39.87 24.52 9.08
CA LYS A 967 -38.56 24.49 8.43
C LYS A 967 -38.08 23.03 8.27
N ILE A 968 -37.72 22.63 7.06
CA ILE A 968 -37.13 21.33 6.71
C ILE A 968 -35.76 21.52 6.03
N TYR A 969 -35.03 20.43 5.77
CA TYR A 969 -33.77 20.44 5.01
C TYR A 969 -32.71 21.33 5.67
N SER A 970 -32.44 21.08 6.95
CA SER A 970 -31.53 21.91 7.77
C SER A 970 -31.95 23.38 7.90
N GLY A 971 -33.24 23.66 7.69
CA GLY A 971 -33.81 25.00 7.79
C GLY A 971 -33.72 25.85 6.53
N THR A 972 -33.28 25.27 5.41
CA THR A 972 -33.16 25.95 4.11
C THR A 972 -34.49 26.08 3.38
N GLN A 973 -35.47 25.21 3.67
CA GLN A 973 -36.81 25.25 3.08
C GLN A 973 -37.87 25.37 4.18
N SER A 974 -38.97 26.07 3.86
CA SER A 974 -40.16 26.12 4.71
C SER A 974 -41.32 25.45 3.98
N VAL A 975 -42.05 24.60 4.69
CA VAL A 975 -43.23 23.89 4.20
C VAL A 975 -44.42 24.29 5.06
N ASP A 976 -45.45 24.79 4.41
CA ASP A 976 -46.74 25.03 5.03
C ASP A 976 -47.51 23.72 5.14
N CYS A 977 -47.97 23.40 6.34
CA CYS A 977 -48.57 22.12 6.67
C CYS A 977 -49.68 22.26 7.70
N TRP A 978 -50.63 21.34 7.63
CA TRP A 978 -51.65 21.15 8.66
C TRP A 978 -51.03 20.38 9.84
N PHE A 979 -50.84 21.06 10.97
CA PHE A 979 -50.19 20.49 12.15
C PHE A 979 -51.18 19.73 13.03
N ALA A 980 -50.99 18.41 13.15
CA ALA A 980 -51.73 17.57 14.09
C ALA A 980 -51.07 17.63 15.49
N ARG A 981 -51.86 17.98 16.51
CA ARG A 981 -51.41 18.05 17.91
C ARG A 981 -51.42 16.65 18.56
N ASN A 982 -50.93 16.56 19.81
CA ASN A 982 -51.03 15.37 20.67
C ASN A 982 -50.41 14.10 20.09
N ASN A 983 -49.13 14.16 19.71
CA ASN A 983 -48.35 12.96 19.36
C ASN A 983 -48.94 12.14 18.18
N ALA A 984 -49.58 12.83 17.23
CA ALA A 984 -50.29 12.21 16.10
C ALA A 984 -51.45 11.28 16.50
N ALA A 985 -52.00 11.43 17.71
CA ALA A 985 -53.17 10.66 18.14
C ALA A 985 -54.33 10.78 17.14
N LYS A 986 -54.92 9.64 16.77
CA LYS A 986 -55.96 9.50 15.73
C LYS A 986 -55.52 9.83 14.30
N LEU A 987 -54.30 10.30 14.07
CA LEU A 987 -53.72 10.48 12.73
C LEU A 987 -53.06 9.19 12.23
N ILE A 988 -52.23 8.57 13.08
CA ILE A 988 -51.60 7.27 12.80
C ILE A 988 -52.55 6.10 13.12
N ASP A 989 -52.30 4.95 12.50
CA ASP A 989 -52.97 3.68 12.80
C ASP A 989 -52.48 3.13 14.17
N GLY A 990 -53.10 3.60 15.27
CA GLY A 990 -52.78 3.15 16.64
C GLY A 990 -52.19 4.25 17.52
N GLN A 991 -51.29 3.86 18.44
CA GLN A 991 -50.43 4.76 19.22
C GLN A 991 -48.97 4.65 18.75
N TYR A 992 -48.09 5.55 19.21
CA TYR A 992 -46.70 5.54 18.71
C TYR A 992 -45.94 4.29 19.17
N GLU A 993 -46.31 3.72 20.32
CA GLU A 993 -45.73 2.53 20.91
C GLU A 993 -45.92 1.29 20.02
N ASP A 994 -46.97 1.28 19.20
CA ASP A 994 -47.26 0.20 18.24
C ASP A 994 -46.24 0.15 17.08
N TYR A 995 -45.46 1.23 16.90
CA TYR A 995 -44.42 1.33 15.88
C TYR A 995 -43.01 1.11 16.45
N LEU A 996 -42.90 0.71 17.73
CA LEU A 996 -41.63 0.37 18.35
C LEU A 996 -41.15 -1.01 17.90
N MET A 997 -39.91 -1.07 17.44
CA MET A 997 -39.24 -2.31 17.04
C MET A 997 -38.32 -2.80 18.16
N SER A 998 -38.20 -4.12 18.29
CA SER A 998 -37.27 -4.76 19.24
C SER A 998 -35.80 -4.55 18.85
N HIS A 999 -35.53 -4.45 17.55
CA HIS A 999 -34.18 -4.34 16.98
C HIS A 999 -34.16 -3.51 15.69
N MET A 1000 -33.00 -2.94 15.34
CA MET A 1000 -32.83 -2.09 14.14
C MET A 1000 -33.05 -2.83 12.81
N PHE A 1001 -32.77 -4.13 12.76
CA PHE A 1001 -32.96 -4.97 11.56
C PHE A 1001 -34.23 -5.81 11.62
N ASP A 1002 -35.10 -5.56 12.59
CA ASP A 1002 -36.38 -6.25 12.70
C ASP A 1002 -37.28 -5.85 11.52
N THR A 1003 -37.88 -6.83 10.88
CA THR A 1003 -38.73 -6.67 9.69
C THR A 1003 -40.22 -6.74 10.02
N GLY A 1004 -40.58 -7.02 11.28
CA GLY A 1004 -41.98 -7.06 11.75
C GLY A 1004 -42.74 -8.34 11.39
N ASP A 1005 -42.15 -9.23 10.58
CA ASP A 1005 -42.71 -10.56 10.25
C ASP A 1005 -42.09 -11.64 11.14
N TRP A 1006 -42.48 -11.68 12.42
CA TRP A 1006 -42.44 -12.92 13.21
C TRP A 1006 -43.88 -13.41 13.35
N PRO A 1007 -44.20 -14.69 13.00
CA PRO A 1007 -45.55 -15.18 13.13
C PRO A 1007 -45.99 -15.14 14.59
N GLN A 1008 -47.08 -14.44 14.86
CA GLN A 1008 -47.85 -14.62 16.09
C GLN A 1008 -48.24 -16.09 16.19
N GLY A 1009 -47.57 -16.85 17.05
CA GLY A 1009 -47.93 -18.24 17.32
C GLY A 1009 -46.85 -19.05 18.03
N THR A 1010 -47.02 -19.20 19.35
CA THR A 1010 -46.45 -20.24 20.24
C THR A 1010 -44.93 -20.25 20.47
N ASN A 1011 -44.50 -19.68 21.60
CA ASN A 1011 -44.30 -20.49 22.81
C ASN A 1011 -44.01 -19.62 24.04
N ARG A 1012 -44.93 -19.70 25.02
CA ARG A 1012 -44.56 -19.75 26.43
C ARG A 1012 -43.74 -21.02 26.62
N MET A 1013 -42.48 -20.89 27.03
CA MET A 1013 -41.88 -21.59 28.18
C MET A 1013 -40.65 -20.81 28.62
#